data_AF-E8RSY9-F1
#
_entry.id   AF-E8RSY9-F1
#
_cell.length_a   1.000
_cell.length_b   1.000
_cell.length_c   1.000
_cell.angle_alpha   90.00
_cell.angle_beta   90.00
_cell.angle_gamma   90.00
#
_symmetry.space_group_name_H-M   'P 1'
#
loop_
_entity.id
_entity.type
_entity.pdbx_description
1 polymer ?
#
loop_
_entity_poly.entity_id
_entity_poly.type
_entity_poly.pdbx_seq_one_letter_code
_entity_poly.pdbx_strand_id
1 'polypeptide(L)'
;MYGHYDRQLMLKDFVMTKAFRTFNARSVTSWCRWMGGAALIALTAGTALSPVLAQDTASAPRPYQVGLITEADRATLKQALEAARSKNFTLAESLRGSLSDPVARKIVQWAIINNDGDIYGFAALDGARRDLWGWPREQKRQLAAEKQIGNGSLTPQQTIDWFKGAPPLSVDGAMALISACERVGQTAEASALARAWWRDQAFDATDQSRFQASFGRYLTTEDHKARLTTLLLGTQGPATNAMLPLVDETSRKVATAAMALRSGSAAGVTLYEQALAISPRNPVLAYERLRSLRRAKLETLGFGLLADLPPAPASDAAMSNLWVERLSYFRTALKARNYQAAYEAMNGGGFPNGEKKAEGEFFAGWTALIRLNRPDLALPHFEKVREAGTSPITRSRAHYWLGRAYEARAQAGDAEKARAHFVEGGQFIYAFYGQLAAEKAGVKAITLGKDPVPTAADRARFENRDMVKAAKILGQTGERDLFNALILALDDVLPSAEEQALLVDLAGTYGTQDLTMRVARVSQQRGFYLPERAYPLRALPAVKSPEGSFVLAITRQESGFDPMVRSGANARGMMQLIPPTAKGVARRMSLTYSDSMLYDPDYNMQLGAYHLGELVDRFGGSYVMAAAGYNAGPNRPPQWIIDCGDPRGETADPIAFIECAPFTETRNYMMRVMENNAVYRARLNGGTAPLTPMADLKRGMIIAYTPQTGDSEDTGSLPTGPVNYNDLKATSGN
;
A
#
# COMPACT_ATOMS: atom_id res chain seq x y z
N MET A 1 -16.62 15.48 3.97
CA MET A 1 -16.82 14.02 3.82
C MET A 1 -15.67 13.44 2.97
N TYR A 2 -14.43 13.54 3.47
CA TYR A 2 -13.20 13.18 2.73
C TYR A 2 -12.48 12.06 3.47
N GLY A 3 -12.03 11.01 2.77
CA GLY A 3 -11.24 9.93 3.39
C GLY A 3 -11.28 8.54 2.72
N HIS A 4 -12.18 8.27 1.76
CA HIS A 4 -12.42 6.91 1.26
C HIS A 4 -11.77 6.52 -0.10
N TYR A 5 -10.87 7.33 -0.64
CA TYR A 5 -10.17 7.03 -1.91
C TYR A 5 -8.80 6.35 -1.73
N ASP A 6 -8.35 6.08 -0.51
CA ASP A 6 -7.07 5.42 -0.29
C ASP A 6 -7.15 3.92 -0.64
N ARG A 7 -6.39 3.50 -1.65
CA ARG A 7 -6.02 2.09 -1.97
C ARG A 7 -7.04 1.15 -2.65
N GLN A 8 -7.98 1.67 -3.46
CA GLN A 8 -8.89 0.81 -4.26
C GLN A 8 -8.27 0.09 -5.47
N LEU A 9 -6.98 0.30 -5.78
CA LEU A 9 -6.26 -0.36 -6.88
C LEU A 9 -6.06 -1.89 -6.72
N MET A 10 -6.63 -2.50 -5.67
CA MET A 10 -6.48 -3.93 -5.33
C MET A 10 -7.74 -4.79 -5.58
N LEU A 11 -8.71 -4.29 -6.36
CA LEU A 11 -10.04 -4.90 -6.46
C LEU A 11 -10.57 -5.08 -7.91
N LYS A 12 -9.72 -4.88 -8.91
CA LYS A 12 -10.03 -5.24 -10.31
C LYS A 12 -9.39 -6.60 -10.64
N ASP A 13 -10.00 -7.27 -11.63
CA ASP A 13 -9.55 -8.49 -12.30
C ASP A 13 -9.73 -9.82 -11.52
N PHE A 14 -10.93 -10.39 -11.62
CA PHE A 14 -11.19 -11.80 -11.31
C PHE A 14 -12.29 -12.42 -12.20
N VAL A 15 -11.98 -12.68 -13.48
CA VAL A 15 -12.71 -13.61 -14.36
C VAL A 15 -11.74 -14.23 -15.36
N MET A 16 -11.53 -15.54 -15.32
CA MET A 16 -11.22 -16.36 -16.51
C MET A 16 -11.51 -17.84 -16.23
N THR A 17 -12.27 -18.47 -17.12
CA THR A 17 -12.82 -19.82 -16.99
C THR A 17 -11.88 -20.88 -17.59
N LYS A 18 -11.75 -22.07 -16.96
CA LYS A 18 -11.36 -23.35 -17.59
C LYS A 18 -11.67 -24.50 -16.61
N ALA A 19 -12.62 -25.39 -16.91
CA ALA A 19 -12.52 -26.55 -17.81
C ALA A 19 -11.93 -27.80 -17.12
N PHE A 20 -12.82 -28.68 -16.67
CA PHE A 20 -12.49 -29.97 -16.06
C PHE A 20 -11.77 -30.93 -17.04
N ARG A 21 -10.77 -31.67 -16.52
CA ARG A 21 -10.49 -33.05 -16.94
C ARG A 21 -10.25 -33.93 -15.71
N THR A 22 -10.90 -35.09 -15.73
CA THR A 22 -10.83 -36.13 -14.72
C THR A 22 -9.48 -36.87 -14.76
N PHE A 23 -8.95 -37.27 -13.60
CA PHE A 23 -8.21 -38.53 -13.51
C PHE A 23 -8.41 -39.20 -12.13
N ASN A 24 -8.22 -40.52 -12.11
CA ASN A 24 -8.90 -41.44 -11.21
C ASN A 24 -8.05 -41.88 -10.01
N ALA A 25 -8.70 -42.36 -8.95
CA ALA A 25 -8.06 -42.82 -7.71
C ALA A 25 -7.53 -44.27 -7.78
N ARG A 26 -6.50 -44.57 -6.96
CA ARG A 26 -6.06 -45.88 -6.41
C ARG A 26 -4.88 -45.59 -5.44
N SER A 27 -4.93 -45.81 -4.12
CA SER A 27 -4.94 -47.09 -3.35
C SER A 27 -3.57 -47.81 -3.39
N VAL A 28 -2.98 -48.43 -2.34
CA VAL A 28 -3.35 -48.63 -0.91
C VAL A 28 -2.17 -49.32 -0.16
N THR A 29 -1.93 -49.06 1.15
CA THR A 29 -1.15 -49.88 2.15
C THR A 29 0.33 -50.24 1.89
N SER A 30 1.17 -50.73 2.84
CA SER A 30 1.33 -50.62 4.33
C SER A 30 2.66 -51.33 4.75
N TRP A 31 2.95 -51.45 6.07
CA TRP A 31 3.95 -52.33 6.78
C TRP A 31 5.08 -51.69 7.64
N CYS A 32 4.68 -51.32 8.86
CA CYS A 32 5.30 -51.55 10.19
C CYS A 32 6.59 -52.41 10.32
N ARG A 33 7.54 -52.03 11.22
CA ARG A 33 7.82 -52.69 12.55
C ARG A 33 9.14 -52.31 13.29
N TRP A 34 9.04 -51.91 14.58
CA TRP A 34 9.92 -52.13 15.79
C TRP A 34 11.42 -51.68 15.74
N MET A 35 12.20 -51.35 16.80
CA MET A 35 12.22 -51.41 18.30
C MET A 35 12.94 -50.13 18.86
N GLY A 36 13.16 -49.82 20.16
CA GLY A 36 12.70 -50.39 21.45
C GLY A 36 13.71 -50.26 22.64
N GLY A 37 13.49 -49.35 23.62
CA GLY A 37 14.25 -49.23 24.90
C GLY A 37 15.36 -48.15 24.92
N ALA A 38 15.88 -47.65 26.06
CA ALA A 38 15.49 -47.70 27.49
C ALA A 38 16.15 -46.52 28.27
N ALA A 39 15.74 -46.26 29.52
CA ALA A 39 16.06 -45.03 30.27
C ALA A 39 17.36 -45.06 31.10
N LEU A 40 17.86 -43.88 31.50
CA LEU A 40 18.69 -43.70 32.71
C LEU A 40 18.62 -42.25 33.23
N ILE A 41 18.53 -42.12 34.56
CA ILE A 41 18.45 -40.85 35.32
C ILE A 41 19.80 -40.59 36.00
N ALA A 42 20.26 -39.34 35.97
CA ALA A 42 21.32 -38.85 36.85
C ALA A 42 21.00 -37.42 37.31
N LEU A 43 20.87 -37.21 38.62
CA LEU A 43 20.76 -35.87 39.21
C LEU A 43 22.15 -35.30 39.47
N THR A 44 22.38 -34.06 39.04
CA THR A 44 23.38 -33.17 39.62
C THR A 44 22.74 -31.81 39.90
N ALA A 45 22.95 -31.29 41.11
CA ALA A 45 22.36 -30.03 41.53
C ALA A 45 23.21 -28.85 41.05
N GLY A 46 22.65 -28.04 40.15
CA GLY A 46 23.18 -26.75 39.75
C GLY A 46 22.06 -25.73 39.72
N THR A 47 22.29 -24.53 40.25
CA THR A 47 21.30 -23.44 40.30
C THR A 47 21.07 -22.87 38.91
N ALA A 48 20.20 -23.51 38.14
CA ALA A 48 19.78 -23.04 36.83
C ALA A 48 18.82 -21.84 36.95
N LEU A 49 19.10 -20.79 36.18
CA LEU A 49 18.10 -19.78 35.83
C LEU A 49 16.91 -20.51 35.20
N SER A 50 15.71 -20.31 35.76
CA SER A 50 14.50 -20.95 35.24
C SER A 50 14.33 -20.61 33.75
N PRO A 51 14.35 -21.59 32.83
CA PRO A 51 14.00 -21.31 31.45
C PRO A 51 12.55 -20.84 31.44
N VAL A 52 12.29 -19.68 30.83
CA VAL A 52 10.93 -19.32 30.43
C VAL A 52 10.51 -20.39 29.43
N LEU A 53 9.64 -21.29 29.88
CA LEU A 53 9.17 -22.41 29.06
C LEU A 53 8.63 -21.84 27.75
N ALA A 54 9.22 -22.29 26.64
CA ALA A 54 8.61 -22.10 25.34
C ALA A 54 7.20 -22.67 25.41
N GLN A 55 6.19 -21.85 25.11
CA GLN A 55 4.85 -22.36 24.89
C GLN A 55 4.90 -23.17 23.59
N ASP A 56 5.02 -24.50 23.74
CA ASP A 56 4.81 -25.45 22.66
C ASP A 56 3.49 -25.12 21.98
N THR A 57 3.55 -24.73 20.71
CA THR A 57 2.36 -24.62 19.87
C THR A 57 1.92 -25.99 19.38
N ALA A 58 1.80 -26.94 20.31
CA ALA A 58 0.78 -27.96 20.20
C ALA A 58 -0.55 -27.22 20.09
N SER A 59 -1.36 -27.53 19.08
CA SER A 59 -2.65 -26.88 18.89
C SER A 59 -3.58 -27.22 20.06
N ALA A 60 -3.59 -26.34 21.07
CA ALA A 60 -4.52 -26.42 22.18
C ALA A 60 -5.93 -26.63 21.60
N PRO A 61 -6.69 -27.63 22.09
CA PRO A 61 -8.00 -27.92 21.54
C PRO A 61 -8.84 -26.65 21.59
N ARG A 62 -9.16 -26.10 20.42
CA ARG A 62 -9.89 -24.83 20.30
C ARG A 62 -11.17 -24.99 21.12
N PRO A 63 -11.42 -24.13 22.14
CA PRO A 63 -12.59 -24.29 22.99
C PRO A 63 -13.83 -24.28 22.10
N TYR A 64 -14.74 -25.22 22.35
CA TYR A 64 -15.97 -25.34 21.58
C TYR A 64 -16.73 -24.01 21.64
N GLN A 65 -16.73 -23.28 20.53
CA GLN A 65 -17.51 -22.06 20.40
C GLN A 65 -18.92 -22.45 19.98
N VAL A 66 -19.90 -21.98 20.73
CA VAL A 66 -21.32 -22.10 20.36
C VAL A 66 -21.50 -21.54 18.95
N GLY A 67 -22.16 -22.30 18.08
CA GLY A 67 -22.42 -21.88 16.70
C GLY A 67 -23.28 -20.61 16.70
N LEU A 68 -22.81 -19.58 15.99
CA LEU A 68 -23.54 -18.30 15.90
C LEU A 68 -24.84 -18.40 15.10
N ILE A 69 -24.95 -19.42 14.25
CA ILE A 69 -26.12 -19.76 13.45
C ILE A 69 -26.42 -21.26 13.62
N THR A 70 -27.66 -21.65 13.32
CA THR A 70 -28.07 -23.07 13.32
C THR A 70 -27.28 -23.88 12.29
N GLU A 71 -27.16 -25.20 12.49
CA GLU A 71 -26.45 -26.05 11.52
C GLU A 71 -27.18 -26.13 10.16
N ALA A 72 -28.51 -25.98 10.17
CA ALA A 72 -29.31 -25.84 8.95
C ALA A 72 -28.96 -24.53 8.20
N ASP A 73 -28.88 -23.40 8.89
CA ASP A 73 -28.44 -22.14 8.29
C ASP A 73 -26.98 -22.20 7.82
N ARG A 74 -26.10 -22.90 8.55
CA ARG A 74 -24.70 -23.12 8.14
C ARG A 74 -24.63 -23.87 6.81
N ALA A 75 -25.37 -24.96 6.67
CA ALA A 75 -25.41 -25.76 5.45
C ALA A 75 -26.02 -24.98 4.27
N THR A 76 -27.11 -24.25 4.51
CA THR A 76 -27.78 -23.39 3.51
C THR A 76 -26.87 -22.25 3.06
N LEU A 77 -26.19 -21.57 4.00
CA LEU A 77 -25.27 -20.46 3.70
C LEU A 77 -24.13 -20.92 2.79
N LYS A 78 -23.53 -22.08 3.08
CA LYS A 78 -22.47 -22.65 2.23
C LYS A 78 -22.95 -22.93 0.80
N GLN A 79 -24.15 -23.49 0.65
CA GLN A 79 -24.76 -23.73 -0.67
C GLN A 79 -25.07 -22.41 -1.40
N ALA A 80 -25.58 -21.40 -0.70
CA ALA A 80 -25.90 -20.09 -1.26
C ALA A 80 -24.64 -19.35 -1.75
N LEU A 81 -23.54 -19.43 -1.00
CA LEU A 81 -22.24 -18.85 -1.39
C LEU A 81 -21.60 -19.58 -2.57
N GLU A 82 -21.71 -20.91 -2.64
CA GLU A 82 -21.28 -21.67 -3.82
C GLU A 82 -22.13 -21.32 -5.06
N ALA A 83 -23.45 -21.21 -4.91
CA ALA A 83 -24.34 -20.79 -5.99
C ALA A 83 -24.00 -19.37 -6.49
N ALA A 84 -23.69 -18.42 -5.58
CA ALA A 84 -23.23 -17.09 -5.94
C ALA A 84 -21.86 -17.08 -6.66
N ARG A 85 -20.90 -17.88 -6.18
CA ARG A 85 -19.58 -18.06 -6.85
C ARG A 85 -19.72 -18.66 -8.24
N SER A 86 -20.61 -19.64 -8.41
CA SER A 86 -20.96 -20.28 -9.68
C SER A 86 -21.94 -19.47 -10.54
N LYS A 87 -22.27 -18.23 -10.16
CA LYS A 87 -23.21 -17.32 -10.84
C LYS A 87 -24.64 -17.85 -11.04
N ASN A 88 -25.04 -18.86 -10.29
CA ASN A 88 -26.44 -19.31 -10.21
C ASN A 88 -27.20 -18.43 -9.20
N PHE A 89 -27.42 -17.17 -9.57
CA PHE A 89 -27.97 -16.17 -8.66
C PHE A 89 -29.42 -16.45 -8.25
N THR A 90 -30.23 -17.07 -9.11
CA THR A 90 -31.60 -17.49 -8.77
C THR A 90 -31.61 -18.51 -7.62
N LEU A 91 -30.69 -19.49 -7.65
CA LEU A 91 -30.53 -20.44 -6.55
C LEU A 91 -29.97 -19.75 -5.29
N ALA A 92 -28.96 -18.89 -5.44
CA ALA A 92 -28.38 -18.15 -4.32
C ALA A 92 -29.41 -17.29 -3.58
N GLU A 93 -30.27 -16.58 -4.32
CA GLU A 93 -31.35 -15.74 -3.77
C GLU A 93 -32.48 -16.56 -3.14
N SER A 94 -32.83 -17.73 -3.72
CA SER A 94 -33.78 -18.68 -3.13
C SER A 94 -33.27 -19.22 -1.77
N LEU A 95 -32.00 -19.66 -1.73
CA LEU A 95 -31.34 -20.11 -0.50
C LEU A 95 -31.15 -18.96 0.51
N ARG A 96 -30.95 -17.72 0.03
CA ARG A 96 -30.97 -16.52 0.89
C ARG A 96 -32.32 -16.36 1.59
N GLY A 97 -33.42 -16.62 0.89
CA GLY A 97 -34.77 -16.55 1.43
C GLY A 97 -35.06 -17.57 2.54
N SER A 98 -34.44 -18.76 2.49
CA SER A 98 -34.67 -19.84 3.47
C SER A 98 -33.80 -19.76 4.73
N LEU A 99 -32.69 -19.01 4.72
CA LEU A 99 -31.90 -18.74 5.93
C LEU A 99 -32.75 -18.08 7.01
N SER A 100 -32.64 -18.49 8.27
CA SER A 100 -33.33 -17.84 9.39
C SER A 100 -32.55 -16.64 9.94
N ASP A 101 -31.21 -16.72 10.03
CA ASP A 101 -30.37 -15.65 10.54
C ASP A 101 -30.27 -14.44 9.58
N PRO A 102 -30.53 -13.19 10.04
CA PRO A 102 -30.51 -12.01 9.19
C PRO A 102 -29.11 -11.60 8.71
N VAL A 103 -28.04 -11.93 9.44
CA VAL A 103 -26.66 -11.61 9.04
C VAL A 103 -26.18 -12.58 7.95
N ALA A 104 -26.55 -13.86 8.05
CA ALA A 104 -26.34 -14.85 6.99
C ALA A 104 -27.03 -14.43 5.68
N ARG A 105 -28.27 -13.88 5.75
CA ARG A 105 -28.94 -13.30 4.57
C ARG A 105 -28.15 -12.14 3.96
N LYS A 106 -27.59 -11.23 4.79
CA LYS A 106 -26.75 -10.12 4.33
C LYS A 106 -25.44 -10.59 3.69
N ILE A 107 -24.80 -11.62 4.24
CA ILE A 107 -23.60 -12.25 3.66
C ILE A 107 -23.87 -12.72 2.23
N VAL A 108 -24.97 -13.45 1.99
CA VAL A 108 -25.31 -13.95 0.65
C VAL A 108 -25.63 -12.79 -0.30
N GLN A 109 -26.43 -11.80 0.11
CA GLN A 109 -26.74 -10.63 -0.73
C GLN A 109 -25.48 -9.87 -1.13
N TRP A 110 -24.55 -9.66 -0.19
CA TRP A 110 -23.26 -9.03 -0.45
C TRP A 110 -22.39 -9.86 -1.41
N ALA A 111 -22.36 -11.19 -1.25
CA ALA A 111 -21.64 -12.09 -2.15
C ALA A 111 -22.22 -12.07 -3.58
N ILE A 112 -23.55 -12.02 -3.73
CA ILE A 112 -24.23 -11.88 -5.02
C ILE A 112 -23.84 -10.57 -5.69
N ILE A 113 -24.08 -9.41 -5.07
CA ILE A 113 -23.82 -8.09 -5.70
C ILE A 113 -22.32 -7.89 -6.02
N ASN A 114 -21.43 -8.51 -5.24
CA ASN A 114 -19.99 -8.48 -5.51
C ASN A 114 -19.58 -9.22 -6.79
N ASN A 115 -20.34 -10.24 -7.19
CA ASN A 115 -20.17 -10.98 -8.43
C ASN A 115 -20.92 -10.32 -9.59
N ASP A 116 -22.21 -10.02 -9.38
CA ASP A 116 -23.06 -9.30 -10.33
C ASP A 116 -24.18 -8.55 -9.59
N GLY A 117 -24.24 -7.23 -9.77
CA GLY A 117 -25.28 -6.38 -9.21
C GLY A 117 -26.46 -6.14 -10.14
N ASP A 118 -26.31 -6.42 -11.44
CA ASP A 118 -27.29 -6.05 -12.47
C ASP A 118 -28.58 -6.90 -12.39
N ILE A 119 -28.54 -8.02 -11.67
CA ILE A 119 -29.69 -8.89 -11.43
C ILE A 119 -30.79 -8.23 -10.58
N TYR A 120 -30.45 -7.18 -9.82
CA TYR A 120 -31.37 -6.51 -8.90
C TYR A 120 -31.92 -5.22 -9.53
N GLY A 121 -33.23 -5.02 -9.42
CA GLY A 121 -33.85 -3.73 -9.72
C GLY A 121 -33.48 -2.65 -8.70
N PHE A 122 -33.69 -1.37 -9.05
CA PHE A 122 -33.27 -0.22 -8.25
C PHE A 122 -33.66 -0.32 -6.76
N ALA A 123 -34.91 -0.64 -6.45
CA ALA A 123 -35.39 -0.69 -5.06
C ALA A 123 -34.64 -1.74 -4.20
N ALA A 124 -34.24 -2.87 -4.79
CA ALA A 124 -33.47 -3.90 -4.09
C ALA A 124 -32.00 -3.48 -3.90
N LEU A 125 -31.41 -2.77 -4.87
CA LEU A 125 -30.05 -2.22 -4.76
C LEU A 125 -29.97 -1.07 -3.75
N ASP A 126 -30.99 -0.22 -3.69
CA ASP A 126 -31.08 0.86 -2.70
C ASP A 126 -31.28 0.31 -1.26
N GLY A 127 -32.14 -0.71 -1.11
CA GLY A 127 -32.24 -1.49 0.13
C GLY A 127 -30.88 -2.08 0.52
N ALA A 128 -30.20 -2.76 -0.41
CA ALA A 128 -28.89 -3.35 -0.17
C ALA A 128 -27.80 -2.31 0.17
N ARG A 129 -27.85 -1.09 -0.39
CA ARG A 129 -26.94 0.01 0.00
C ARG A 129 -27.12 0.40 1.47
N ARG A 130 -28.36 0.44 1.95
CA ARG A 130 -28.69 0.76 3.36
C ARG A 130 -28.37 -0.40 4.30
N ASP A 131 -28.78 -1.62 3.95
CA ASP A 131 -28.58 -2.82 4.79
C ASP A 131 -27.11 -3.25 4.91
N LEU A 132 -26.31 -2.95 3.89
CA LEU A 132 -24.87 -3.21 3.79
C LEU A 132 -24.05 -1.92 3.83
N TRP A 133 -24.52 -0.88 4.54
CA TRP A 133 -23.77 0.36 4.72
C TRP A 133 -22.40 0.09 5.37
N GLY A 134 -21.33 0.64 4.81
CA GLY A 134 -19.95 0.41 5.27
C GLY A 134 -19.36 -0.99 4.98
N TRP A 135 -20.13 -1.93 4.41
CA TRP A 135 -19.58 -3.22 3.99
C TRP A 135 -18.63 -3.05 2.78
N PRO A 136 -17.64 -3.93 2.60
CA PRO A 136 -16.65 -3.80 1.52
C PRO A 136 -17.30 -3.69 0.14
N ARG A 137 -16.60 -3.02 -0.80
CA ARG A 137 -17.02 -2.83 -2.20
C ARG A 137 -18.32 -2.03 -2.38
N GLU A 138 -18.58 -1.03 -1.53
CA GLU A 138 -19.77 -0.18 -1.63
C GLU A 138 -19.98 0.46 -3.01
N GLN A 139 -18.90 0.91 -3.67
CA GLN A 139 -18.97 1.46 -5.01
C GLN A 139 -19.55 0.49 -6.05
N LYS A 140 -19.37 -0.84 -5.91
CA LYS A 140 -20.04 -1.79 -6.82
C LYS A 140 -21.56 -1.72 -6.67
N ARG A 141 -22.07 -1.62 -5.44
CA ARG A 141 -23.51 -1.44 -5.15
C ARG A 141 -24.02 -0.12 -5.70
N GLN A 142 -23.20 0.94 -5.62
CA GLN A 142 -23.54 2.24 -6.20
C GLN A 142 -23.59 2.22 -7.72
N LEU A 143 -22.57 1.70 -8.40
CA LEU A 143 -22.52 1.62 -9.87
C LEU A 143 -23.69 0.82 -10.45
N ALA A 144 -24.05 -0.31 -9.82
CA ALA A 144 -25.23 -1.08 -10.20
C ALA A 144 -26.53 -0.27 -10.02
N ALA A 145 -26.66 0.48 -8.92
CA ALA A 145 -27.83 1.33 -8.68
C ALA A 145 -27.91 2.48 -9.70
N GLU A 146 -26.81 3.17 -9.98
CA GLU A 146 -26.72 4.26 -10.96
C GLU A 146 -27.14 3.81 -12.37
N LYS A 147 -26.75 2.60 -12.78
CA LYS A 147 -27.20 1.98 -14.03
C LYS A 147 -28.73 1.85 -14.09
N GLN A 148 -29.37 1.42 -13.00
CA GLN A 148 -30.83 1.32 -12.94
C GLN A 148 -31.53 2.69 -12.90
N ILE A 149 -30.91 3.72 -12.28
CA ILE A 149 -31.38 5.11 -12.37
C ILE A 149 -31.30 5.59 -13.82
N GLY A 150 -30.20 5.33 -14.53
CA GLY A 150 -30.01 5.63 -15.95
C GLY A 150 -31.08 4.99 -16.85
N ASN A 151 -31.55 3.79 -16.50
CA ASN A 151 -32.66 3.11 -17.16
C ASN A 151 -34.05 3.71 -16.85
N GLY A 152 -34.14 4.80 -16.07
CA GLY A 152 -35.41 5.49 -15.78
C GLY A 152 -36.18 4.96 -14.57
N SER A 153 -35.53 4.24 -13.64
CA SER A 153 -36.19 3.67 -12.44
C SER A 153 -36.72 4.70 -11.44
N LEU A 154 -36.42 5.99 -11.60
CA LEU A 154 -36.76 7.08 -10.66
C LEU A 154 -37.36 8.30 -11.38
N THR A 155 -38.23 9.03 -10.69
CA THR A 155 -38.67 10.37 -11.11
C THR A 155 -37.52 11.39 -10.99
N PRO A 156 -37.55 12.52 -11.71
CA PRO A 156 -36.49 13.54 -11.63
C PRO A 156 -36.16 13.98 -10.20
N GLN A 157 -37.18 14.28 -9.39
CA GLN A 157 -36.96 14.71 -8.00
C GLN A 157 -36.29 13.61 -7.16
N GLN A 158 -36.74 12.35 -7.28
CA GLN A 158 -36.13 11.22 -6.56
C GLN A 158 -34.68 10.99 -6.97
N THR A 159 -34.33 11.13 -8.26
CA THR A 159 -32.95 11.02 -8.74
C THR A 159 -32.05 12.07 -8.08
N ILE A 160 -32.50 13.33 -8.04
CA ILE A 160 -31.76 14.43 -7.40
C ILE A 160 -31.60 14.16 -5.90
N ASP A 161 -32.68 13.75 -5.23
CA ASP A 161 -32.65 13.46 -3.79
C ASP A 161 -31.74 12.27 -3.45
N TRP A 162 -31.62 11.27 -4.33
CA TRP A 162 -30.71 10.14 -4.15
C TRP A 162 -29.24 10.55 -4.23
N PHE A 163 -28.86 11.36 -5.24
CA PHE A 163 -27.49 11.83 -5.41
C PHE A 163 -27.05 12.91 -4.38
N LYS A 164 -27.96 13.43 -3.54
CA LYS A 164 -27.57 14.24 -2.36
C LYS A 164 -26.73 13.44 -1.35
N GLY A 165 -26.87 12.12 -1.33
CA GLY A 165 -26.10 11.24 -0.43
C GLY A 165 -24.65 10.98 -0.89
N ALA A 166 -24.43 10.89 -2.20
CA ALA A 166 -23.11 10.69 -2.80
C ALA A 166 -23.13 11.15 -4.27
N PRO A 167 -22.04 11.75 -4.80
CA PRO A 167 -21.95 12.11 -6.21
C PRO A 167 -21.95 10.86 -7.10
N PRO A 168 -22.30 10.99 -8.40
CA PRO A 168 -22.24 9.88 -9.34
C PRO A 168 -20.83 9.33 -9.51
N LEU A 169 -20.74 8.02 -9.79
CA LEU A 169 -19.49 7.29 -10.08
C LEU A 169 -19.43 6.79 -11.54
N SER A 170 -20.54 6.84 -12.27
CA SER A 170 -20.68 6.40 -13.66
C SER A 170 -21.19 7.51 -14.58
N VAL A 171 -20.92 7.36 -15.88
CA VAL A 171 -21.52 8.24 -16.91
C VAL A 171 -23.05 8.14 -16.86
N ASP A 172 -23.63 6.94 -16.75
CA ASP A 172 -25.08 6.75 -16.66
C ASP A 172 -25.70 7.52 -15.47
N GLY A 173 -25.11 7.41 -14.29
CA GLY A 173 -25.55 8.14 -13.10
C GLY A 173 -25.44 9.66 -13.26
N ALA A 174 -24.34 10.15 -13.83
CA ALA A 174 -24.14 11.57 -14.09
C ALA A 174 -25.16 12.11 -15.12
N MET A 175 -25.35 11.39 -16.23
CA MET A 175 -26.35 11.73 -17.24
C MET A 175 -27.76 11.76 -16.66
N ALA A 176 -28.10 10.79 -15.79
CA ALA A 176 -29.40 10.73 -15.13
C ALA A 176 -29.62 11.92 -14.18
N LEU A 177 -28.61 12.28 -13.38
CA LEU A 177 -28.66 13.44 -12.48
C LEU A 177 -28.82 14.75 -13.25
N ILE A 178 -27.98 15.01 -14.26
CA ILE A 178 -28.05 16.24 -15.08
C ILE A 178 -29.44 16.35 -15.72
N SER A 179 -29.92 15.27 -16.35
CA SER A 179 -31.27 15.23 -16.97
C SER A 179 -32.40 15.41 -15.94
N ALA A 180 -32.19 15.01 -14.69
CA ALA A 180 -33.15 15.21 -13.61
C ALA A 180 -33.20 16.68 -13.19
N CYS A 181 -32.05 17.32 -12.95
CA CYS A 181 -31.94 18.75 -12.66
C CYS A 181 -32.60 19.60 -13.76
N GLU A 182 -32.38 19.29 -15.04
CA GLU A 182 -33.07 19.98 -16.15
C GLU A 182 -34.60 19.88 -16.06
N ARG A 183 -35.13 18.67 -15.80
CA ARG A 183 -36.58 18.41 -15.76
C ARG A 183 -37.30 19.04 -14.57
N VAL A 184 -36.58 19.43 -13.52
CA VAL A 184 -37.14 20.21 -12.39
C VAL A 184 -36.81 21.71 -12.47
N GLY A 185 -36.20 22.19 -13.57
CA GLY A 185 -35.85 23.60 -13.77
C GLY A 185 -34.56 24.07 -13.10
N GLN A 186 -33.74 23.16 -12.54
CA GLN A 186 -32.43 23.45 -11.96
C GLN A 186 -31.33 23.58 -13.05
N THR A 187 -31.58 24.42 -14.06
CA THR A 187 -30.73 24.58 -15.26
C THR A 187 -29.29 24.99 -14.92
N ALA A 188 -29.08 25.81 -13.89
CA ALA A 188 -27.75 26.24 -13.46
C ALA A 188 -26.92 25.07 -12.88
N GLU A 189 -27.55 24.19 -12.10
CA GLU A 189 -26.93 23.01 -11.52
C GLU A 189 -26.65 21.94 -12.59
N ALA A 190 -27.62 21.71 -13.49
CA ALA A 190 -27.44 20.84 -14.66
C ALA A 190 -26.25 21.28 -15.52
N SER A 191 -26.15 22.58 -15.82
CA SER A 191 -25.03 23.16 -16.57
C SER A 191 -23.69 23.00 -15.85
N ALA A 192 -23.63 23.30 -14.54
CA ALA A 192 -22.42 23.14 -13.75
C ALA A 192 -21.93 21.69 -13.70
N LEU A 193 -22.84 20.73 -13.46
CA LEU A 193 -22.55 19.30 -13.44
C LEU A 193 -22.09 18.79 -14.82
N ALA A 194 -22.79 19.18 -15.89
CA ALA A 194 -22.44 18.78 -17.25
C ALA A 194 -21.04 19.26 -17.65
N ARG A 195 -20.70 20.51 -17.33
CA ARG A 195 -19.38 21.09 -17.60
C ARG A 195 -18.29 20.43 -16.77
N ALA A 196 -18.50 20.21 -15.47
CA ALA A 196 -17.53 19.52 -14.61
C ALA A 196 -17.23 18.10 -15.13
N TRP A 197 -18.26 17.29 -15.36
CA TRP A 197 -18.10 15.93 -15.88
C TRP A 197 -17.40 15.88 -17.24
N TRP A 198 -17.76 16.78 -18.16
CA TRP A 198 -17.14 16.84 -19.47
C TRP A 198 -15.63 17.16 -19.41
N ARG A 199 -15.23 18.11 -18.55
CA ARG A 199 -13.84 18.58 -18.41
C ARG A 199 -12.95 17.57 -17.70
N ASP A 200 -13.45 16.98 -16.62
CA ASP A 200 -12.62 16.32 -15.62
C ASP A 200 -12.65 14.78 -15.70
N GLN A 201 -13.71 14.19 -16.27
CA GLN A 201 -13.87 12.73 -16.36
C GLN A 201 -13.49 12.16 -17.72
N ALA A 202 -12.74 11.06 -17.71
CA ALA A 202 -12.40 10.30 -18.91
C ALA A 202 -13.39 9.16 -19.13
N PHE A 203 -14.01 9.11 -20.30
CA PHE A 203 -14.93 8.07 -20.75
C PHE A 203 -14.69 7.78 -22.24
N ASP A 204 -15.20 6.66 -22.75
CA ASP A 204 -14.95 6.24 -24.12
C ASP A 204 -15.68 7.09 -25.17
N ALA A 205 -15.45 6.81 -26.46
CA ALA A 205 -16.04 7.59 -27.55
C ALA A 205 -17.55 7.40 -27.71
N THR A 206 -18.10 6.27 -27.28
CA THR A 206 -19.55 5.98 -27.31
C THR A 206 -20.24 6.83 -26.25
N ASP A 207 -19.73 6.75 -25.01
CA ASP A 207 -20.19 7.58 -23.91
C ASP A 207 -20.00 9.07 -24.20
N GLN A 208 -18.88 9.46 -24.82
CA GLN A 208 -18.64 10.85 -25.19
C GLN A 208 -19.64 11.37 -26.21
N SER A 209 -19.94 10.59 -27.25
CA SER A 209 -20.94 10.96 -28.26
C SER A 209 -22.33 11.09 -27.64
N ARG A 210 -22.69 10.14 -26.75
CA ARG A 210 -23.95 10.13 -26.00
C ARG A 210 -24.08 11.34 -25.07
N PHE A 211 -23.05 11.63 -24.27
CA PHE A 211 -23.02 12.78 -23.37
C PHE A 211 -23.08 14.12 -24.12
N GLN A 212 -22.33 14.25 -25.22
CA GLN A 212 -22.32 15.46 -26.03
C GLN A 212 -23.67 15.69 -26.74
N ALA A 213 -24.30 14.64 -27.28
CA ALA A 213 -25.64 14.74 -27.85
C ALA A 213 -26.67 15.17 -26.78
N SER A 214 -26.57 14.62 -25.57
CA SER A 214 -27.48 14.96 -24.48
C SER A 214 -27.27 16.34 -23.86
N PHE A 215 -26.03 16.84 -23.74
CA PHE A 215 -25.72 18.05 -22.95
C PHE A 215 -24.86 19.11 -23.65
N GLY A 216 -24.58 18.96 -24.95
CA GLY A 216 -23.72 19.86 -25.73
C GLY A 216 -24.10 21.35 -25.64
N ARG A 217 -25.38 21.66 -25.40
CA ARG A 217 -25.89 23.03 -25.16
C ARG A 217 -25.23 23.75 -23.97
N TYR A 218 -24.66 23.02 -23.01
CA TYR A 218 -23.96 23.59 -21.85
C TYR A 218 -22.44 23.68 -22.03
N LEU A 219 -21.90 23.10 -23.11
CA LEU A 219 -20.46 22.97 -23.30
C LEU A 219 -19.94 24.11 -24.17
N THR A 220 -18.94 24.80 -23.66
CA THR A 220 -18.23 25.87 -24.39
C THR A 220 -16.95 25.35 -25.02
N THR A 221 -16.37 26.12 -25.95
CA THR A 221 -15.04 25.83 -26.51
C THR A 221 -13.98 25.66 -25.41
N GLU A 222 -14.05 26.42 -24.31
CA GLU A 222 -13.13 26.27 -23.17
C GLU A 222 -13.33 24.96 -22.38
N ASP A 223 -14.54 24.40 -22.39
CA ASP A 223 -14.81 23.08 -21.82
C ASP A 223 -14.32 21.95 -22.74
N HIS A 224 -14.40 22.15 -24.06
CA HIS A 224 -13.79 21.25 -25.04
C HIS A 224 -12.25 21.26 -24.95
N LYS A 225 -11.61 22.42 -24.79
CA LYS A 225 -10.15 22.52 -24.58
C LYS A 225 -9.70 21.83 -23.28
N ALA A 226 -10.40 22.08 -22.18
CA ALA A 226 -10.09 21.45 -20.89
C ALA A 226 -10.21 19.92 -20.97
N ARG A 227 -11.29 19.41 -21.57
CA ARG A 227 -11.44 17.97 -21.83
C ARG A 227 -10.32 17.40 -22.70
N LEU A 228 -9.95 18.10 -23.77
CA LEU A 228 -8.85 17.68 -24.66
C LEU A 228 -7.53 17.56 -23.87
N THR A 229 -7.22 18.51 -22.99
CA THR A 229 -6.07 18.42 -22.07
C THR A 229 -6.16 17.19 -21.16
N THR A 230 -7.31 16.95 -20.52
CA THR A 230 -7.53 15.76 -19.66
C THR A 230 -7.29 14.45 -20.43
N LEU A 231 -7.80 14.32 -21.65
CA LEU A 231 -7.61 13.14 -22.50
C LEU A 231 -6.16 13.00 -23.01
N LEU A 232 -5.49 14.10 -23.32
CA LEU A 232 -4.09 14.09 -23.77
C LEU A 232 -3.14 13.64 -22.66
N LEU A 233 -3.34 14.10 -21.41
CA LEU A 233 -2.56 13.63 -20.25
C LEU A 233 -2.93 12.19 -19.82
N GLY A 234 -4.21 11.82 -20.00
CA GLY A 234 -4.76 10.49 -19.73
C GLY A 234 -4.50 9.46 -20.85
N THR A 235 -5.48 8.58 -21.07
CA THR A 235 -5.46 7.61 -22.17
C THR A 235 -5.94 8.28 -23.46
N GLN A 236 -5.07 8.34 -24.47
CA GLN A 236 -5.42 8.88 -25.79
C GLN A 236 -6.07 7.80 -26.67
N GLY A 237 -7.06 8.18 -27.47
CA GLY A 237 -7.81 7.24 -28.33
C GLY A 237 -8.89 7.92 -29.17
N PRO A 238 -9.93 7.18 -29.62
CA PRO A 238 -11.02 7.73 -30.43
C PRO A 238 -11.73 8.93 -29.80
N ALA A 239 -11.91 8.93 -28.47
CA ALA A 239 -12.47 10.05 -27.72
C ALA A 239 -11.62 11.33 -27.86
N THR A 240 -10.29 11.22 -27.89
CA THR A 240 -9.36 12.34 -28.11
C THR A 240 -9.47 12.90 -29.53
N ASN A 241 -9.53 12.03 -30.53
CA ASN A 241 -9.70 12.44 -31.94
C ASN A 241 -11.01 13.22 -32.15
N ALA A 242 -12.11 12.77 -31.53
CA ALA A 242 -13.41 13.43 -31.60
C ALA A 242 -13.43 14.85 -30.99
N MET A 243 -12.43 15.23 -30.19
CA MET A 243 -12.29 16.59 -29.66
C MET A 243 -11.63 17.56 -30.65
N LEU A 244 -10.86 17.09 -31.63
CA LEU A 244 -10.08 17.94 -32.54
C LEU A 244 -10.94 18.94 -33.36
N PRO A 245 -12.15 18.59 -33.84
CA PRO A 245 -13.04 19.56 -34.52
C PRO A 245 -13.67 20.59 -33.57
N LEU A 246 -13.71 20.31 -32.26
CA LEU A 246 -14.42 21.10 -31.25
C LEU A 246 -13.56 22.19 -30.58
N VAL A 247 -12.28 22.30 -30.98
CA VAL A 247 -11.30 23.23 -30.42
C VAL A 247 -10.68 24.12 -31.51
N ASP A 248 -10.08 25.22 -31.08
CA ASP A 248 -9.36 26.16 -31.94
C ASP A 248 -8.11 25.52 -32.58
N GLU A 249 -7.54 26.22 -33.57
CA GLU A 249 -6.39 25.73 -34.35
C GLU A 249 -5.12 25.52 -33.51
N THR A 250 -4.85 26.36 -32.52
CA THR A 250 -3.67 26.24 -31.63
C THR A 250 -3.82 24.99 -30.75
N SER A 251 -4.98 24.81 -30.12
CA SER A 251 -5.31 23.62 -29.34
C SER A 251 -5.24 22.34 -30.20
N ARG A 252 -5.71 22.41 -31.46
CA ARG A 252 -5.64 21.30 -32.41
C ARG A 252 -4.20 20.95 -32.79
N LYS A 253 -3.35 21.94 -33.06
CA LYS A 253 -1.92 21.75 -33.36
C LYS A 253 -1.16 21.12 -32.18
N VAL A 254 -1.41 21.60 -30.95
CA VAL A 254 -0.87 21.00 -29.71
C VAL A 254 -1.29 19.54 -29.57
N ALA A 255 -2.56 19.22 -29.79
CA ALA A 255 -3.06 17.85 -29.72
C ALA A 255 -2.45 16.93 -30.78
N THR A 256 -2.38 17.38 -32.05
CA THR A 256 -1.72 16.63 -33.13
C THR A 256 -0.26 16.33 -32.82
N ALA A 257 0.48 17.31 -32.31
CA ALA A 257 1.88 17.11 -31.88
C ALA A 257 2.01 16.11 -30.72
N ALA A 258 1.17 16.26 -29.69
CA ALA A 258 1.13 15.36 -28.53
C ALA A 258 0.83 13.91 -28.94
N MET A 259 -0.15 13.70 -29.83
CA MET A 259 -0.53 12.38 -30.34
C MET A 259 0.56 11.78 -31.26
N ALA A 260 1.25 12.61 -32.05
CA ALA A 260 2.37 12.18 -32.89
C ALA A 260 3.59 11.76 -32.05
N LEU A 261 3.93 12.51 -31.00
CA LEU A 261 4.97 12.13 -30.03
C LEU A 261 4.63 10.81 -29.32
N ARG A 262 3.37 10.65 -28.87
CA ARG A 262 2.95 9.44 -28.14
C ARG A 262 2.98 8.19 -29.01
N SER A 263 2.50 8.28 -30.24
CA SER A 263 2.53 7.16 -31.20
C SER A 263 3.94 6.82 -31.68
N GLY A 264 4.91 7.73 -31.54
CA GLY A 264 6.27 7.54 -32.07
C GLY A 264 6.36 7.83 -33.57
N SER A 265 5.47 8.67 -34.09
CA SER A 265 5.50 9.11 -35.49
C SER A 265 6.81 9.81 -35.83
N ALA A 266 7.36 9.56 -37.02
CA ALA A 266 8.57 10.22 -37.52
C ALA A 266 8.44 11.76 -37.57
N ALA A 267 7.23 12.26 -37.81
CA ALA A 267 6.93 13.71 -37.80
C ALA A 267 6.75 14.30 -36.38
N GLY A 268 6.75 13.48 -35.32
CA GLY A 268 6.36 13.89 -33.97
C GLY A 268 7.21 15.01 -33.38
N VAL A 269 8.52 15.02 -33.65
CA VAL A 269 9.44 16.09 -33.18
C VAL A 269 9.19 17.40 -33.92
N THR A 270 9.07 17.36 -35.25
CA THR A 270 8.76 18.53 -36.08
C THR A 270 7.41 19.15 -35.73
N LEU A 271 6.38 18.32 -35.51
CA LEU A 271 5.07 18.78 -35.06
C LEU A 271 5.13 19.40 -33.65
N TYR A 272 5.93 18.83 -32.75
CA TYR A 272 6.19 19.41 -31.42
C TYR A 272 6.86 20.78 -31.52
N GLU A 273 7.88 20.95 -32.35
CA GLU A 273 8.58 22.23 -32.55
C GLU A 273 7.64 23.30 -33.12
N GLN A 274 6.82 22.95 -34.11
CA GLN A 274 5.78 23.83 -34.68
C GLN A 274 4.72 24.21 -33.63
N ALA A 275 4.27 23.26 -32.81
CA ALA A 275 3.28 23.52 -31.76
C ALA A 275 3.88 24.35 -30.60
N LEU A 276 5.16 24.16 -30.27
CA LEU A 276 5.85 24.91 -29.22
C LEU A 276 6.09 26.37 -29.63
N ALA A 277 6.35 26.62 -30.92
CA ALA A 277 6.53 27.99 -31.45
C ALA A 277 5.26 28.85 -31.30
N ILE A 278 4.07 28.25 -31.37
CA ILE A 278 2.78 28.96 -31.18
C ILE A 278 2.21 28.86 -29.76
N SER A 279 2.69 27.90 -28.97
CA SER A 279 2.27 27.67 -27.58
C SER A 279 3.51 27.37 -26.72
N PRO A 280 4.35 28.39 -26.45
CA PRO A 280 5.56 28.20 -25.64
C PRO A 280 5.19 27.78 -24.22
N ARG A 281 6.02 26.91 -23.63
CA ARG A 281 5.84 26.37 -22.26
C ARG A 281 4.51 25.63 -22.04
N ASN A 282 3.93 25.07 -23.11
CA ASN A 282 2.66 24.35 -23.01
C ASN A 282 2.82 23.03 -22.21
N PRO A 283 2.00 22.78 -21.17
CA PRO A 283 2.19 21.65 -20.28
C PRO A 283 1.94 20.28 -20.92
N VAL A 284 1.08 20.19 -21.94
CA VAL A 284 0.85 18.94 -22.67
C VAL A 284 2.05 18.62 -23.56
N LEU A 285 2.61 19.63 -24.23
CA LEU A 285 3.83 19.47 -25.03
C LEU A 285 5.02 19.06 -24.15
N ALA A 286 5.21 19.72 -23.00
CA ALA A 286 6.25 19.38 -22.03
C ALA A 286 6.11 17.92 -21.56
N TYR A 287 4.92 17.52 -21.10
CA TYR A 287 4.64 16.15 -20.64
C TYR A 287 4.90 15.08 -21.71
N GLU A 288 4.39 15.24 -22.95
CA GLU A 288 4.63 14.25 -24.01
C GLU A 288 6.09 14.23 -24.48
N ARG A 289 6.78 15.38 -24.49
CA ARG A 289 8.20 15.43 -24.87
C ARG A 289 9.08 14.74 -23.84
N LEU A 290 8.82 14.96 -22.54
CA LEU A 290 9.48 14.25 -21.44
C LEU A 290 9.24 12.74 -21.55
N ARG A 291 7.98 12.31 -21.73
CA ARG A 291 7.62 10.89 -21.94
C ARG A 291 8.30 10.27 -23.16
N SER A 292 8.40 11.00 -24.26
CA SER A 292 9.08 10.60 -25.50
C SER A 292 10.58 10.40 -25.27
N LEU A 293 11.25 11.38 -24.63
CA LEU A 293 12.68 11.32 -24.29
C LEU A 293 12.99 10.17 -23.34
N ARG A 294 12.16 9.93 -22.31
CA ARG A 294 12.30 8.78 -21.41
C ARG A 294 12.18 7.44 -22.13
N ARG A 295 11.23 7.29 -23.06
CA ARG A 295 11.13 6.08 -23.91
C ARG A 295 12.38 5.87 -24.77
N ALA A 296 13.03 6.95 -25.19
CA ALA A 296 14.28 6.91 -25.95
C ALA A 296 15.55 6.77 -25.09
N LYS A 297 15.44 6.74 -23.75
CA LYS A 297 16.58 6.80 -22.80
C LYS A 297 17.44 8.07 -22.94
N LEU A 298 16.80 9.19 -23.25
CA LEU A 298 17.40 10.51 -23.45
C LEU A 298 16.88 11.54 -22.43
N GLU A 299 16.57 11.09 -21.22
CA GLU A 299 15.95 11.89 -20.17
C GLU A 299 16.70 13.20 -19.87
N THR A 300 18.03 13.20 -19.92
CA THR A 300 18.85 14.39 -19.63
C THR A 300 18.55 15.58 -20.55
N LEU A 301 18.11 15.33 -21.79
CA LEU A 301 17.69 16.39 -22.72
C LEU A 301 16.37 17.06 -22.32
N GLY A 302 15.60 16.43 -21.44
CA GLY A 302 14.29 16.91 -21.00
C GLY A 302 14.32 17.83 -19.78
N PHE A 303 15.46 17.99 -19.10
CA PHE A 303 15.50 18.70 -17.82
C PHE A 303 14.94 20.13 -17.87
N GLY A 304 15.18 20.88 -18.95
CA GLY A 304 14.65 22.24 -19.12
C GLY A 304 13.12 22.33 -19.31
N LEU A 305 12.41 21.19 -19.44
CA LEU A 305 10.95 21.13 -19.60
C LEU A 305 10.22 20.82 -18.29
N LEU A 306 10.94 20.54 -17.19
CA LEU A 306 10.33 20.06 -15.95
C LEU A 306 9.52 21.14 -15.24
N ALA A 307 9.97 22.39 -15.29
CA ALA A 307 9.23 23.55 -14.79
C ALA A 307 7.92 23.84 -15.55
N ASP A 308 7.70 23.19 -16.71
CA ASP A 308 6.50 23.34 -17.54
C ASP A 308 5.49 22.18 -17.35
N LEU A 309 5.80 21.19 -16.50
CA LEU A 309 4.87 20.10 -16.22
C LEU A 309 3.60 20.60 -15.53
N PRO A 310 2.40 20.12 -15.93
CA PRO A 310 1.15 20.54 -15.31
C PRO A 310 1.05 20.09 -13.83
N PRO A 311 0.20 20.75 -13.03
CA PRO A 311 -0.31 20.15 -11.79
C PRO A 311 -1.13 18.90 -12.09
N ALA A 312 -1.40 18.10 -11.06
CA ALA A 312 -2.20 16.89 -11.16
C ALA A 312 -3.57 17.16 -11.81
N PRO A 313 -3.89 16.49 -12.93
CA PRO A 313 -5.23 16.54 -13.51
C PRO A 313 -6.24 15.77 -12.65
N ALA A 314 -7.53 16.09 -12.78
CA ALA A 314 -8.60 15.47 -12.02
C ALA A 314 -8.79 13.96 -12.30
N SER A 315 -8.44 13.49 -13.50
CA SER A 315 -8.53 12.07 -13.87
C SER A 315 -7.42 11.24 -13.20
N ASP A 316 -7.80 10.23 -12.40
CA ASP A 316 -6.89 9.30 -11.71
C ASP A 316 -5.83 8.66 -12.62
N ALA A 317 -6.20 8.31 -13.84
CA ALA A 317 -5.30 7.70 -14.82
C ALA A 317 -4.24 8.71 -15.31
N ALA A 318 -4.67 9.94 -15.62
CA ALA A 318 -3.77 11.01 -16.03
C ALA A 318 -2.86 11.46 -14.86
N MET A 319 -3.40 11.53 -13.64
CA MET A 319 -2.65 11.81 -12.42
C MET A 319 -1.57 10.75 -12.14
N SER A 320 -1.92 9.47 -12.33
CA SER A 320 -0.97 8.36 -12.15
C SER A 320 0.11 8.34 -13.23
N ASN A 321 -0.23 8.68 -14.48
CA ASN A 321 0.75 8.86 -15.56
C ASN A 321 1.73 10.02 -15.26
N LEU A 322 1.22 11.19 -14.86
CA LEU A 322 2.05 12.35 -14.51
C LEU A 322 3.01 12.04 -13.36
N TRP A 323 2.54 11.31 -12.34
CA TRP A 323 3.39 10.86 -11.24
C TRP A 323 4.57 10.00 -11.71
N VAL A 324 4.35 9.07 -12.65
CA VAL A 324 5.42 8.23 -13.21
C VAL A 324 6.48 9.07 -13.92
N GLU A 325 6.09 10.05 -14.74
CA GLU A 325 7.06 10.92 -15.44
C GLU A 325 7.83 11.78 -14.44
N ARG A 326 7.16 12.44 -13.49
CA ARG A 326 7.78 13.25 -12.42
C ARG A 326 8.79 12.44 -11.59
N LEU A 327 8.41 11.25 -11.12
CA LEU A 327 9.27 10.38 -10.32
C LEU A 327 10.45 9.80 -11.12
N SER A 328 10.27 9.51 -12.40
CA SER A 328 11.37 9.08 -13.26
C SER A 328 12.40 10.18 -13.46
N TYR A 329 11.94 11.39 -13.79
CA TYR A 329 12.82 12.53 -14.04
C TYR A 329 13.55 13.00 -12.78
N PHE A 330 12.88 13.00 -11.62
CA PHE A 330 13.51 13.23 -10.32
C PHE A 330 14.72 12.31 -10.09
N ARG A 331 14.54 10.99 -10.26
CA ARG A 331 15.61 10.00 -10.09
C ARG A 331 16.77 10.22 -11.08
N THR A 332 16.46 10.48 -12.34
CA THR A 332 17.50 10.74 -13.36
C THR A 332 18.26 12.03 -13.08
N ALA A 333 17.58 13.09 -12.64
CA ALA A 333 18.19 14.37 -12.29
C ALA A 333 19.10 14.26 -11.05
N LEU A 334 18.70 13.51 -10.02
CA LEU A 334 19.56 13.19 -8.87
C LEU A 334 20.84 12.46 -9.31
N LYS A 335 20.71 11.40 -10.13
CA LYS A 335 21.87 10.65 -10.65
C LYS A 335 22.80 11.52 -11.51
N ALA A 336 22.22 12.42 -12.31
CA ALA A 336 22.96 13.41 -13.10
C ALA A 336 23.52 14.58 -12.27
N ARG A 337 23.29 14.59 -10.94
CA ARG A 337 23.64 15.69 -10.00
C ARG A 337 23.04 17.05 -10.39
N ASN A 338 22.00 17.08 -11.22
CA ASN A 338 21.24 18.27 -11.56
C ASN A 338 20.12 18.47 -10.55
N TYR A 339 20.46 19.00 -9.38
CA TYR A 339 19.52 19.15 -8.27
C TYR A 339 18.42 20.18 -8.52
N GLN A 340 18.64 21.15 -9.41
CA GLN A 340 17.60 22.10 -9.84
C GLN A 340 16.52 21.38 -10.67
N ALA A 341 16.92 20.54 -11.62
CA ALA A 341 15.99 19.68 -12.37
C ALA A 341 15.29 18.66 -11.46
N ALA A 342 15.97 18.10 -10.46
CA ALA A 342 15.35 17.20 -9.48
C ALA A 342 14.26 17.91 -8.67
N TYR A 343 14.51 19.15 -8.22
CA TYR A 343 13.51 19.99 -7.57
C TYR A 343 12.32 20.28 -8.51
N GLU A 344 12.58 20.70 -9.76
CA GLU A 344 11.54 21.03 -10.75
C GLU A 344 10.66 19.84 -11.12
N ALA A 345 11.20 18.63 -11.19
CA ALA A 345 10.42 17.41 -11.44
C ALA A 345 9.31 17.18 -10.41
N MET A 346 9.52 17.60 -9.16
CA MET A 346 8.58 17.41 -8.05
C MET A 346 7.78 18.66 -7.68
N ASN A 347 8.35 19.85 -7.90
CA ASN A 347 7.66 21.11 -7.67
C ASN A 347 6.41 21.28 -8.55
N GLY A 348 5.41 22.00 -8.03
CA GLY A 348 4.16 22.25 -8.75
C GLY A 348 3.29 21.01 -8.98
N GLY A 349 3.57 19.88 -8.30
CA GLY A 349 2.88 18.60 -8.54
C GLY A 349 1.35 18.66 -8.39
N GLY A 350 0.82 19.49 -7.47
CA GLY A 350 -0.62 19.78 -7.38
C GLY A 350 -1.52 18.61 -6.99
N PHE A 351 -0.96 17.49 -6.54
CA PHE A 351 -1.71 16.28 -6.19
C PHE A 351 -2.68 16.53 -5.01
N PRO A 352 -3.86 15.90 -5.00
CA PRO A 352 -4.76 15.94 -3.86
C PRO A 352 -4.13 15.28 -2.61
N ASN A 353 -4.67 15.58 -1.43
CA ASN A 353 -4.22 14.97 -0.17
C ASN A 353 -4.22 13.43 -0.28
N GLY A 354 -3.15 12.82 0.23
CA GLY A 354 -2.80 11.40 0.00
C GLY A 354 -1.32 11.22 -0.31
N GLU A 355 -0.94 9.97 -0.62
CA GLU A 355 0.46 9.55 -0.79
C GLU A 355 1.23 10.36 -1.84
N LYS A 356 0.64 10.64 -3.01
CA LYS A 356 1.31 11.38 -4.09
C LYS A 356 1.64 12.84 -3.71
N LYS A 357 0.76 13.53 -2.97
CA LYS A 357 1.06 14.86 -2.41
C LYS A 357 2.17 14.76 -1.37
N ALA A 358 2.05 13.80 -0.44
CA ALA A 358 3.03 13.61 0.64
C ALA A 358 4.43 13.27 0.12
N GLU A 359 4.57 12.36 -0.86
CA GLU A 359 5.86 11.97 -1.42
C GLU A 359 6.42 13.03 -2.39
N GLY A 360 5.57 13.63 -3.24
CA GLY A 360 6.00 14.67 -4.19
C GLY A 360 6.47 15.97 -3.51
N GLU A 361 5.66 16.50 -2.58
CA GLU A 361 6.06 17.69 -1.81
C GLU A 361 7.26 17.35 -0.91
N PHE A 362 7.34 16.14 -0.35
CA PHE A 362 8.54 15.72 0.39
C PHE A 362 9.81 15.77 -0.47
N PHE A 363 9.82 15.22 -1.69
CA PHE A 363 11.01 15.23 -2.53
C PHE A 363 11.40 16.62 -3.02
N ALA A 364 10.43 17.50 -3.29
CA ALA A 364 10.72 18.90 -3.57
C ALA A 364 11.40 19.59 -2.37
N GLY A 365 10.82 19.46 -1.17
CA GLY A 365 11.37 20.02 0.07
C GLY A 365 12.73 19.44 0.45
N TRP A 366 12.90 18.12 0.34
CA TRP A 366 14.17 17.43 0.61
C TRP A 366 15.27 17.88 -0.35
N THR A 367 14.96 18.02 -1.64
CA THR A 367 15.94 18.50 -2.63
C THR A 367 16.32 19.96 -2.37
N ALA A 368 15.33 20.81 -2.08
CA ALA A 368 15.55 22.20 -1.71
C ALA A 368 16.47 22.32 -0.48
N LEU A 369 16.21 21.55 0.57
CA LEU A 369 16.99 21.58 1.81
C LEU A 369 18.38 20.93 1.65
N ILE A 370 18.43 19.65 1.27
CA ILE A 370 19.63 18.80 1.36
C ILE A 370 20.55 18.91 0.14
N ARG A 371 20.02 19.28 -1.04
CA ARG A 371 20.81 19.32 -2.29
C ARG A 371 21.00 20.72 -2.86
N LEU A 372 20.09 21.66 -2.56
CA LEU A 372 20.20 23.07 -2.99
C LEU A 372 20.57 24.04 -1.86
N ASN A 373 20.55 23.60 -0.59
CA ASN A 373 20.79 24.43 0.59
C ASN A 373 19.88 25.69 0.66
N ARG A 374 18.59 25.53 0.33
CA ARG A 374 17.56 26.57 0.32
C ARG A 374 16.44 26.23 1.32
N PRO A 375 16.65 26.45 2.63
CA PRO A 375 15.67 26.07 3.65
C PRO A 375 14.34 26.84 3.51
N ASP A 376 14.35 28.12 3.14
CA ASP A 376 13.13 28.90 2.87
C ASP A 376 12.29 28.33 1.73
N LEU A 377 12.93 27.70 0.73
CA LEU A 377 12.24 27.00 -0.35
C LEU A 377 11.66 25.66 0.13
N ALA A 378 12.30 25.01 1.10
CA ALA A 378 11.90 23.71 1.63
C ALA A 378 10.74 23.76 2.64
N LEU A 379 10.67 24.81 3.47
CA LEU A 379 9.64 25.00 4.49
C LEU A 379 8.18 24.83 3.97
N PRO A 380 7.74 25.53 2.90
CA PRO A 380 6.35 25.38 2.41
C PRO A 380 6.04 23.99 1.85
N HIS A 381 7.05 23.25 1.38
CA HIS A 381 6.87 21.87 0.95
C HIS A 381 6.60 20.93 2.13
N PHE A 382 7.41 21.00 3.20
CA PHE A 382 7.19 20.15 4.38
C PHE A 382 5.90 20.49 5.13
N GLU A 383 5.46 21.75 5.07
CA GLU A 383 4.13 22.14 5.57
C GLU A 383 2.99 21.46 4.78
N LYS A 384 3.07 21.42 3.45
CA LYS A 384 2.11 20.65 2.65
C LYS A 384 2.17 19.14 2.91
N VAL A 385 3.33 18.58 3.28
CA VAL A 385 3.40 17.17 3.74
C VAL A 385 2.61 17.00 5.04
N ARG A 386 2.68 17.97 5.98
CA ARG A 386 1.91 18.00 7.23
C ARG A 386 0.39 18.03 7.01
N GLU A 387 -0.04 18.68 5.94
CA GLU A 387 -1.44 18.73 5.47
C GLU A 387 -1.87 17.50 4.67
N ALA A 388 -0.94 16.82 3.99
CA ALA A 388 -1.25 15.77 3.01
C ALA A 388 -1.86 14.51 3.64
N GLY A 389 -1.67 14.29 4.94
CA GLY A 389 -2.26 13.15 5.66
C GLY A 389 -2.09 13.24 7.18
N THR A 390 -3.00 12.58 7.89
CA THR A 390 -3.05 12.54 9.36
C THR A 390 -2.28 11.37 9.98
N SER A 391 -1.75 10.44 9.17
CA SER A 391 -1.05 9.26 9.69
C SER A 391 0.20 9.62 10.51
N PRO A 392 0.54 8.87 11.58
CA PRO A 392 1.76 9.08 12.36
C PRO A 392 3.04 9.15 11.53
N ILE A 393 3.11 8.38 10.43
CA ILE A 393 4.26 8.36 9.52
C ILE A 393 4.37 9.68 8.73
N THR A 394 3.26 10.15 8.15
CA THR A 394 3.20 11.41 7.40
C THR A 394 3.49 12.59 8.31
N ARG A 395 2.84 12.64 9.48
CA ARG A 395 2.98 13.71 10.47
C ARG A 395 4.38 13.78 11.05
N SER A 396 4.94 12.66 11.50
CA SER A 396 6.31 12.66 12.06
C SER A 396 7.37 13.03 11.01
N ARG A 397 7.25 12.56 9.76
CA ARG A 397 8.13 12.97 8.65
C ARG A 397 8.05 14.47 8.42
N ALA A 398 6.85 15.04 8.31
CA ALA A 398 6.69 16.48 8.13
C ALA A 398 7.31 17.27 9.28
N HIS A 399 7.04 16.90 10.53
CA HIS A 399 7.57 17.59 11.70
C HIS A 399 9.09 17.47 11.84
N TYR A 400 9.68 16.29 11.62
CA TYR A 400 11.13 16.12 11.61
C TYR A 400 11.80 17.02 10.57
N TRP A 401 11.26 17.05 9.35
CA TRP A 401 11.85 17.81 8.25
C TRP A 401 11.59 19.32 8.32
N LEU A 402 10.46 19.77 8.86
CA LEU A 402 10.25 21.16 9.28
C LEU A 402 11.28 21.57 10.33
N GLY A 403 11.52 20.73 11.34
CA GLY A 403 12.55 20.97 12.35
C GLY A 403 13.94 21.13 11.75
N ARG A 404 14.36 20.18 10.90
CA ARG A 404 15.63 20.25 10.13
C ARG A 404 15.73 21.49 9.24
N ALA A 405 14.62 21.95 8.63
CA ALA A 405 14.62 23.13 7.78
C ALA A 405 14.83 24.43 8.59
N TYR A 406 14.21 24.56 9.76
CA TYR A 406 14.46 25.68 10.67
C TYR A 406 15.88 25.64 11.26
N GLU A 407 16.40 24.47 11.64
CA GLU A 407 17.82 24.32 12.04
C GLU A 407 18.78 24.84 10.97
N ALA A 408 18.54 24.48 9.69
CA ALA A 408 19.37 24.89 8.57
C ALA A 408 19.22 26.38 8.19
N ARG A 409 18.07 26.99 8.49
CA ARG A 409 17.82 28.41 8.21
C ARG A 409 18.46 29.34 9.24
N ALA A 410 18.53 28.91 10.49
CA ALA A 410 19.26 29.57 11.58
C ALA A 410 18.94 31.06 11.80
N GLN A 411 17.70 31.51 11.51
CA GLN A 411 17.26 32.88 11.84
C GLN A 411 16.82 32.98 13.32
N ALA A 412 16.65 34.21 13.81
CA ALA A 412 16.14 34.45 15.16
C ALA A 412 14.76 33.76 15.37
N GLY A 413 14.64 33.00 16.46
CA GLY A 413 13.45 32.21 16.79
C GLY A 413 13.33 30.85 16.07
N ASP A 414 14.20 30.53 15.10
CA ASP A 414 14.10 29.25 14.38
C ASP A 414 14.53 28.05 15.24
N ALA A 415 15.43 28.24 16.20
CA ALA A 415 15.79 27.19 17.16
C ALA A 415 14.58 26.73 18.02
N GLU A 416 13.71 27.67 18.39
CA GLU A 416 12.47 27.38 19.14
C GLU A 416 11.45 26.65 18.26
N LYS A 417 11.24 27.11 17.01
CA LYS A 417 10.38 26.44 16.03
C LYS A 417 10.86 25.02 15.71
N ALA A 418 12.17 24.84 15.54
CA ALA A 418 12.77 23.54 15.33
C ALA A 418 12.51 22.61 16.52
N ARG A 419 12.79 23.08 17.73
CA ARG A 419 12.51 22.37 18.99
C ARG A 419 11.04 21.96 19.12
N ALA A 420 10.11 22.88 18.82
CA ALA A 420 8.67 22.63 18.88
C ALA A 420 8.22 21.55 17.89
N HIS A 421 8.71 21.59 16.64
CA HIS A 421 8.44 20.54 15.67
C HIS A 421 9.06 19.19 16.05
N PHE A 422 10.25 19.16 16.65
CA PHE A 422 10.81 17.91 17.17
C PHE A 422 9.99 17.33 18.33
N VAL A 423 9.42 18.16 19.23
CA VAL A 423 8.45 17.68 20.25
C VAL A 423 7.24 17.04 19.61
N GLU A 424 6.58 17.75 18.68
CA GLU A 424 5.35 17.30 18.03
C GLU A 424 5.56 16.03 17.19
N GLY A 425 6.65 15.96 16.42
CA GLY A 425 7.04 14.75 15.70
C GLY A 425 7.39 13.59 16.64
N GLY A 426 8.02 13.90 17.79
CA GLY A 426 8.48 12.92 18.77
C GLY A 426 7.37 12.14 19.49
N GLN A 427 6.13 12.62 19.46
CA GLN A 427 4.97 11.90 20.00
C GLN A 427 4.72 10.57 19.26
N PHE A 428 5.10 10.47 17.98
CA PHE A 428 4.87 9.30 17.14
C PHE A 428 5.99 8.26 17.26
N ILE A 429 6.33 7.84 18.49
CA ILE A 429 7.53 7.05 18.83
C ILE A 429 7.66 5.68 18.12
N TYR A 430 6.58 5.17 17.52
CA TYR A 430 6.59 3.93 16.72
C TYR A 430 6.97 4.15 15.24
N ALA A 431 7.06 5.39 14.77
CA ALA A 431 7.43 5.74 13.41
C ALA A 431 8.89 6.20 13.33
N PHE A 432 9.59 5.85 12.26
CA PHE A 432 11.00 6.16 12.00
C PHE A 432 11.35 7.64 12.23
N TYR A 433 10.59 8.54 11.59
CA TYR A 433 10.79 9.98 11.77
C TYR A 433 10.32 10.50 13.13
N GLY A 434 9.43 9.79 13.81
CA GLY A 434 9.04 10.11 15.18
C GLY A 434 10.13 9.79 16.17
N GLN A 435 10.83 8.66 16.00
CA GLN A 435 12.02 8.32 16.78
C GLN A 435 13.15 9.34 16.59
N LEU A 436 13.44 9.73 15.34
CA LEU A 436 14.43 10.77 15.03
C LEU A 436 14.04 12.15 15.58
N ALA A 437 12.75 12.51 15.53
CA ALA A 437 12.24 13.74 16.12
C ALA A 437 12.32 13.71 17.65
N ALA A 438 11.99 12.57 18.29
CA ALA A 438 12.11 12.39 19.73
C ALA A 438 13.57 12.49 20.23
N GLU A 439 14.52 11.87 19.52
CA GLU A 439 15.96 12.01 19.80
C GLU A 439 16.41 13.48 19.71
N LYS A 440 16.04 14.19 18.62
CA LYS A 440 16.24 15.65 18.48
C LYS A 440 15.52 16.48 19.54
N ALA A 441 14.41 15.98 20.08
CA ALA A 441 13.67 16.58 21.19
C ALA A 441 14.28 16.29 22.57
N GLY A 442 15.43 15.60 22.64
CA GLY A 442 16.12 15.26 23.87
C GLY A 442 15.54 14.06 24.63
N VAL A 443 14.64 13.29 24.00
CA VAL A 443 14.12 12.03 24.56
C VAL A 443 15.23 10.98 24.50
N LYS A 444 15.63 10.45 25.66
CA LYS A 444 16.77 9.52 25.79
C LYS A 444 16.39 8.04 25.73
N ALA A 445 15.11 7.72 25.88
CA ALA A 445 14.61 6.35 25.92
C ALA A 445 13.26 6.24 25.19
N ILE A 446 13.08 5.13 24.47
CA ILE A 446 11.79 4.71 23.93
C ILE A 446 11.08 3.90 25.02
N THR A 447 9.91 4.36 25.44
CA THR A 447 9.03 3.68 26.39
C THR A 447 7.76 3.27 25.67
N LEU A 448 7.44 1.99 25.69
CA LEU A 448 6.26 1.43 25.05
C LEU A 448 5.09 1.38 26.04
N GLY A 449 3.90 1.69 25.56
CA GLY A 449 2.67 1.44 26.32
C GLY A 449 2.38 -0.05 26.51
N LYS A 450 1.29 -0.34 27.22
CA LYS A 450 0.65 -1.66 27.22
C LYS A 450 -0.48 -1.69 26.19
N ASP A 451 -0.88 -2.88 25.77
CA ASP A 451 -2.10 -3.02 24.99
C ASP A 451 -3.31 -2.58 25.85
N PRO A 452 -4.31 -1.91 25.25
CA PRO A 452 -5.53 -1.53 25.96
C PRO A 452 -6.32 -2.78 26.37
N VAL A 453 -7.05 -2.69 27.48
CA VAL A 453 -7.89 -3.77 28.00
C VAL A 453 -9.36 -3.49 27.63
N PRO A 454 -9.96 -4.20 26.65
CA PRO A 454 -11.31 -3.90 26.22
C PRO A 454 -12.35 -4.19 27.30
N THR A 455 -13.11 -3.17 27.68
CA THR A 455 -14.18 -3.24 28.68
C THR A 455 -15.38 -4.06 28.17
N ALA A 456 -16.31 -4.37 29.06
CA ALA A 456 -17.58 -5.01 28.68
C ALA A 456 -18.38 -4.15 27.67
N ALA A 457 -18.31 -2.81 27.79
CA ALA A 457 -18.98 -1.90 26.87
C ALA A 457 -18.33 -1.91 25.48
N ASP A 458 -17.00 -1.98 25.40
CA ASP A 458 -16.28 -2.05 24.11
C ASP A 458 -16.56 -3.36 23.39
N ARG A 459 -16.57 -4.47 24.13
CA ARG A 459 -16.98 -5.78 23.62
C ARG A 459 -18.42 -5.75 23.12
N ALA A 460 -19.37 -5.22 23.90
CA ALA A 460 -20.76 -5.12 23.47
C ALA A 460 -20.92 -4.28 22.19
N ARG A 461 -20.21 -3.15 22.05
CA ARG A 461 -20.23 -2.35 20.81
C ARG A 461 -19.62 -3.11 19.64
N PHE A 462 -18.47 -3.76 19.83
CA PHE A 462 -17.79 -4.56 18.81
C PHE A 462 -18.70 -5.70 18.29
N GLU A 463 -19.19 -6.54 19.20
CA GLU A 463 -20.02 -7.72 18.91
C GLU A 463 -21.38 -7.37 18.26
N ASN A 464 -21.95 -6.20 18.59
CA ASN A 464 -23.24 -5.81 18.04
C ASN A 464 -23.19 -5.39 16.56
N ARG A 465 -22.01 -5.14 15.96
CA ARG A 465 -21.88 -4.76 14.54
C ARG A 465 -22.11 -5.97 13.62
N ASP A 466 -22.99 -5.80 12.62
CA ASP A 466 -23.30 -6.86 11.65
C ASP A 466 -22.06 -7.35 10.88
N MET A 467 -21.10 -6.49 10.55
CA MET A 467 -19.84 -6.92 9.93
C MET A 467 -18.98 -7.82 10.84
N VAL A 468 -19.01 -7.61 12.16
CA VAL A 468 -18.29 -8.46 13.12
C VAL A 468 -18.98 -9.82 13.24
N LYS A 469 -20.31 -9.83 13.38
CA LYS A 469 -21.12 -11.07 13.35
C LYS A 469 -20.88 -11.85 12.05
N ALA A 470 -20.90 -11.15 10.90
CA ALA A 470 -20.68 -11.74 9.59
C ALA A 470 -19.26 -12.32 9.46
N ALA A 471 -18.24 -11.60 9.91
CA ALA A 471 -16.87 -12.09 9.94
C ALA A 471 -16.76 -13.37 10.81
N LYS A 472 -17.37 -13.40 12.00
CA LYS A 472 -17.35 -14.62 12.83
C LYS A 472 -18.08 -15.79 12.17
N ILE A 473 -19.23 -15.57 11.54
CA ILE A 473 -19.95 -16.62 10.78
C ILE A 473 -19.04 -17.18 9.67
N LEU A 474 -18.44 -16.32 8.86
CA LEU A 474 -17.55 -16.70 7.75
C LEU A 474 -16.27 -17.39 8.23
N GLY A 475 -15.70 -16.95 9.36
CA GLY A 475 -14.56 -17.59 10.02
C GLY A 475 -14.90 -18.99 10.53
N GLN A 476 -16.11 -19.19 11.09
CA GLN A 476 -16.61 -20.50 11.51
C GLN A 476 -17.02 -21.42 10.36
N THR A 477 -17.33 -20.90 9.16
CA THR A 477 -17.61 -21.73 7.97
C THR A 477 -16.40 -21.99 7.07
N GLY A 478 -15.29 -21.28 7.30
CA GLY A 478 -14.05 -21.42 6.51
C GLY A 478 -14.03 -20.59 5.22
N GLU A 479 -14.97 -19.66 5.03
CA GLU A 479 -15.08 -18.78 3.86
C GLU A 479 -14.07 -17.61 3.96
N ARG A 480 -12.78 -17.95 3.88
CA ARG A 480 -11.63 -17.09 4.22
C ARG A 480 -11.56 -15.78 3.44
N ASP A 481 -11.86 -15.76 2.13
CA ASP A 481 -11.71 -14.53 1.34
C ASP A 481 -12.75 -13.47 1.72
N LEU A 482 -13.97 -13.91 2.03
CA LEU A 482 -15.06 -13.07 2.51
C LEU A 482 -14.79 -12.59 3.94
N PHE A 483 -14.27 -13.47 4.80
CA PHE A 483 -13.78 -13.10 6.13
C PHE A 483 -12.70 -12.02 6.07
N ASN A 484 -11.63 -12.24 5.29
CA ASN A 484 -10.51 -11.32 5.11
C ASN A 484 -10.99 -9.95 4.62
N ALA A 485 -11.91 -9.91 3.66
CA ALA A 485 -12.48 -8.67 3.15
C ALA A 485 -13.25 -7.87 4.22
N LEU A 486 -14.01 -8.53 5.11
CA LEU A 486 -14.70 -7.87 6.22
C LEU A 486 -13.73 -7.39 7.31
N ILE A 487 -12.75 -8.21 7.70
CA ILE A 487 -11.75 -7.83 8.71
C ILE A 487 -11.01 -6.56 8.28
N LEU A 488 -10.60 -6.48 7.02
CA LEU A 488 -9.87 -5.33 6.50
C LEU A 488 -10.74 -4.06 6.41
N ALA A 489 -12.03 -4.18 6.12
CA ALA A 489 -12.93 -3.02 6.13
C ALA A 489 -13.31 -2.57 7.56
N LEU A 490 -13.39 -3.49 8.51
CA LEU A 490 -13.58 -3.18 9.93
C LEU A 490 -12.39 -2.35 10.47
N ASP A 491 -11.17 -2.75 10.13
CA ASP A 491 -9.92 -2.11 10.54
C ASP A 491 -9.84 -0.62 10.13
N ASP A 492 -10.43 -0.25 8.99
CA ASP A 492 -10.50 1.15 8.54
C ASP A 492 -11.49 2.01 9.36
N VAL A 493 -12.53 1.40 9.95
CA VAL A 493 -13.68 2.13 10.55
C VAL A 493 -13.78 2.02 12.08
N LEU A 494 -13.08 1.09 12.74
CA LEU A 494 -13.15 0.98 14.21
C LEU A 494 -12.57 2.23 14.90
N PRO A 495 -13.26 2.80 15.91
CA PRO A 495 -12.96 4.13 16.45
C PRO A 495 -11.93 4.17 17.59
N SER A 496 -11.54 3.03 18.18
CA SER A 496 -10.66 3.00 19.36
C SER A 496 -9.67 1.83 19.36
N ALA A 497 -8.63 1.95 20.19
CA ALA A 497 -7.60 0.93 20.33
C ALA A 497 -8.13 -0.36 20.99
N GLU A 498 -9.12 -0.25 21.87
CA GLU A 498 -9.81 -1.39 22.50
C GLU A 498 -10.55 -2.24 21.46
N GLU A 499 -11.34 -1.60 20.59
CA GLU A 499 -12.05 -2.33 19.53
C GLU A 499 -11.09 -2.86 18.45
N GLN A 500 -9.96 -2.18 18.21
CA GLN A 500 -8.89 -2.70 17.35
C GLN A 500 -8.18 -3.91 17.97
N ALA A 501 -7.95 -3.94 19.28
CA ALA A 501 -7.40 -5.11 19.96
C ALA A 501 -8.32 -6.34 19.78
N LEU A 502 -9.65 -6.13 19.89
CA LEU A 502 -10.65 -7.17 19.61
C LEU A 502 -10.63 -7.63 18.14
N LEU A 503 -10.38 -6.72 17.19
CA LEU A 503 -10.27 -7.07 15.77
C LEU A 503 -9.01 -7.88 15.46
N VAL A 504 -7.87 -7.53 16.06
CA VAL A 504 -6.63 -8.32 15.93
C VAL A 504 -6.82 -9.72 16.53
N ASP A 505 -7.46 -9.84 17.70
CA ASP A 505 -7.76 -11.14 18.32
C ASP A 505 -8.72 -11.97 17.44
N LEU A 506 -9.71 -11.33 16.81
CA LEU A 506 -10.64 -11.96 15.87
C LEU A 506 -9.91 -12.44 14.58
N ALA A 507 -9.00 -11.62 14.05
CA ALA A 507 -8.17 -11.98 12.90
C ALA A 507 -7.28 -13.19 13.21
N GLY A 508 -6.65 -13.23 14.39
CA GLY A 508 -5.84 -14.38 14.85
C GLY A 508 -6.65 -15.64 15.13
N THR A 509 -7.94 -15.52 15.45
CA THR A 509 -8.81 -16.68 15.74
C THR A 509 -9.15 -17.50 14.48
N TYR A 510 -9.42 -16.85 13.35
CA TYR A 510 -9.91 -17.52 12.12
C TYR A 510 -9.04 -17.29 10.87
N GLY A 511 -8.23 -16.24 10.85
CA GLY A 511 -7.38 -15.85 9.72
C GLY A 511 -5.98 -16.45 9.78
N THR A 512 -5.07 -15.83 9.02
CA THR A 512 -3.63 -16.13 9.04
C THR A 512 -2.87 -15.19 9.98
N GLN A 513 -1.61 -15.52 10.26
CA GLN A 513 -0.75 -14.67 11.06
C GLN A 513 -0.41 -13.37 10.28
N ASP A 514 -0.24 -13.41 8.95
CA ASP A 514 -0.08 -12.17 8.16
C ASP A 514 -1.32 -11.26 8.25
N LEU A 515 -2.55 -11.81 8.15
CA LEU A 515 -3.76 -10.99 8.30
C LEU A 515 -3.78 -10.29 9.66
N THR A 516 -3.49 -11.05 10.72
CA THR A 516 -3.42 -10.57 12.11
C THR A 516 -2.41 -9.41 12.24
N MET A 517 -1.20 -9.58 11.70
CA MET A 517 -0.20 -8.53 11.71
C MET A 517 -0.53 -7.36 10.76
N ARG A 518 -1.26 -7.60 9.67
CA ARG A 518 -1.71 -6.54 8.78
C ARG A 518 -2.71 -5.63 9.48
N VAL A 519 -3.68 -6.19 10.22
CA VAL A 519 -4.60 -5.42 11.06
C VAL A 519 -3.84 -4.64 12.12
N ALA A 520 -2.92 -5.30 12.84
CA ALA A 520 -2.11 -4.62 13.85
C ALA A 520 -1.27 -3.46 13.26
N ARG A 521 -0.72 -3.61 12.05
CA ARG A 521 0.04 -2.55 11.35
C ARG A 521 -0.84 -1.37 10.89
N VAL A 522 -2.07 -1.62 10.44
CA VAL A 522 -3.00 -0.55 10.01
C VAL A 522 -3.58 0.19 11.21
N SER A 523 -3.93 -0.52 12.28
CA SER A 523 -4.26 0.05 13.59
C SER A 523 -3.20 1.09 14.05
N GLN A 524 -1.91 0.74 13.97
CA GLN A 524 -0.81 1.69 14.24
C GLN A 524 -0.75 2.88 13.26
N GLN A 525 -1.07 2.68 11.96
CA GLN A 525 -1.15 3.77 10.97
C GLN A 525 -2.30 4.75 11.25
N ARG A 526 -3.31 4.32 12.01
CA ARG A 526 -4.44 5.14 12.48
C ARG A 526 -4.18 5.76 13.87
N GLY A 527 -3.01 5.51 14.48
CA GLY A 527 -2.63 6.02 15.80
C GLY A 527 -3.02 5.13 16.97
N PHE A 528 -3.60 3.95 16.72
CA PHE A 528 -3.94 2.97 17.75
C PHE A 528 -2.78 2.02 17.98
N TYR A 529 -2.05 2.23 19.07
CA TYR A 529 -0.84 1.46 19.39
C TYR A 529 -1.19 0.22 20.20
N LEU A 530 -0.95 -0.95 19.60
CA LEU A 530 -1.08 -2.27 20.21
C LEU A 530 0.31 -2.91 20.31
N PRO A 531 1.25 -2.36 21.12
CA PRO A 531 2.65 -2.79 21.11
C PRO A 531 2.85 -4.28 21.37
N GLU A 532 2.03 -4.93 22.19
CA GLU A 532 2.18 -6.33 22.58
C GLU A 532 1.75 -7.27 21.45
N ARG A 533 0.57 -7.02 20.85
CA ARG A 533 0.08 -7.72 19.64
C ARG A 533 0.87 -7.41 18.36
N ALA A 534 1.27 -6.16 18.16
CA ALA A 534 1.88 -5.69 16.90
C ALA A 534 3.37 -6.00 16.76
N TYR A 535 4.02 -6.56 17.79
CA TYR A 535 5.43 -6.94 17.80
C TYR A 535 5.62 -8.28 18.55
N PRO A 536 5.16 -9.42 18.02
CA PRO A 536 5.26 -10.70 18.72
C PRO A 536 6.73 -11.03 19.04
N LEU A 537 6.94 -11.68 20.20
CA LEU A 537 8.26 -12.15 20.63
C LEU A 537 8.35 -13.66 20.40
N ARG A 538 9.52 -14.13 19.96
CA ARG A 538 9.88 -15.54 19.84
C ARG A 538 11.27 -15.75 20.44
N ALA A 539 11.55 -16.96 20.90
CA ALA A 539 12.94 -17.39 21.12
C ALA A 539 13.76 -17.21 19.83
N LEU A 540 15.04 -16.87 19.98
CA LEU A 540 15.94 -16.60 18.86
C LEU A 540 16.92 -17.76 18.66
N PRO A 541 17.30 -18.08 17.41
CA PRO A 541 18.25 -19.15 17.13
C PRO A 541 19.64 -18.81 17.65
N ALA A 542 20.30 -19.79 18.27
CA ALA A 542 21.66 -19.66 18.78
C ALA A 542 22.70 -19.79 17.65
N VAL A 543 22.82 -18.75 16.81
CA VAL A 543 23.74 -18.68 15.67
C VAL A 543 24.52 -17.37 15.67
N LYS A 544 25.59 -17.27 14.87
CA LYS A 544 26.28 -16.00 14.63
C LYS A 544 25.34 -15.05 13.88
N SER A 545 24.71 -14.13 14.62
CA SER A 545 23.72 -13.18 14.12
C SER A 545 23.97 -11.78 14.72
N PRO A 546 23.35 -10.72 14.17
CA PRO A 546 23.25 -9.42 14.86
C PRO A 546 22.40 -9.50 16.13
N GLU A 547 22.20 -8.36 16.80
CA GLU A 547 21.35 -8.28 17.99
C GLU A 547 19.93 -8.80 17.72
N GLY A 548 19.32 -9.42 18.73
CA GLY A 548 18.04 -10.10 18.58
C GLY A 548 16.90 -9.19 18.11
N SER A 549 16.90 -7.92 18.51
CA SER A 549 15.90 -6.95 18.07
C SER A 549 15.95 -6.68 16.57
N PHE A 550 17.12 -6.77 15.93
CA PHE A 550 17.27 -6.56 14.49
C PHE A 550 16.81 -7.79 13.70
N VAL A 551 17.07 -9.00 14.22
CA VAL A 551 16.51 -10.25 13.68
C VAL A 551 14.96 -10.23 13.74
N LEU A 552 14.38 -9.83 14.88
CA LEU A 552 12.93 -9.68 15.02
C LEU A 552 12.36 -8.56 14.13
N ALA A 553 13.09 -7.45 13.95
CA ALA A 553 12.70 -6.35 13.06
C ALA A 553 12.61 -6.76 11.59
N ILE A 554 13.59 -7.54 11.10
CA ILE A 554 13.57 -8.15 9.77
C ILE A 554 12.40 -9.15 9.68
N THR A 555 12.30 -10.10 10.62
CA THR A 555 11.22 -11.13 10.64
C THR A 555 9.82 -10.50 10.58
N ARG A 556 9.60 -9.40 11.34
CA ARG A 556 8.34 -8.63 11.32
C ARG A 556 8.05 -8.03 9.94
N GLN A 557 9.07 -7.50 9.28
CA GLN A 557 8.95 -6.80 8.01
C GLN A 557 8.78 -7.76 6.84
N GLU A 558 9.41 -8.93 6.90
CA GLU A 558 9.35 -9.96 5.86
C GLU A 558 8.02 -10.74 5.83
N SER A 559 7.59 -11.28 6.98
CA SER A 559 6.44 -12.21 7.05
C SER A 559 5.36 -11.80 8.03
N GLY A 560 5.62 -10.86 8.94
CA GLY A 560 4.77 -10.70 10.13
C GLY A 560 4.78 -11.94 11.04
N PHE A 561 5.87 -12.73 11.05
CA PHE A 561 5.97 -14.00 11.78
C PHE A 561 5.01 -15.09 11.28
N ASP A 562 4.51 -14.98 10.05
CA ASP A 562 3.73 -16.04 9.42
C ASP A 562 4.66 -17.02 8.68
N PRO A 563 4.85 -18.26 9.18
CA PRO A 563 5.77 -19.22 8.58
C PRO A 563 5.29 -19.76 7.25
N MET A 564 4.02 -19.55 6.86
CA MET A 564 3.43 -20.08 5.62
C MET A 564 3.48 -19.09 4.45
N VAL A 565 3.96 -17.85 4.66
CA VAL A 565 4.01 -16.83 3.61
C VAL A 565 4.99 -17.22 2.51
N ARG A 566 4.53 -17.08 1.26
CA ARG A 566 5.32 -17.22 0.04
C ARG A 566 5.12 -15.98 -0.84
N SER A 567 6.19 -15.31 -1.23
CA SER A 567 6.11 -14.18 -2.15
C SER A 567 6.01 -14.61 -3.61
N GLY A 568 5.59 -13.69 -4.50
CA GLY A 568 5.65 -13.90 -5.95
C GLY A 568 7.07 -14.18 -6.48
N ALA A 569 8.10 -13.69 -5.78
CA ALA A 569 9.52 -14.00 -6.04
C ALA A 569 9.97 -15.36 -5.47
N ASN A 570 9.03 -16.19 -4.97
CA ASN A 570 9.27 -17.49 -4.35
C ASN A 570 10.15 -17.44 -3.08
N ALA A 571 10.19 -16.31 -2.39
CA ALA A 571 10.71 -16.20 -1.03
C ALA A 571 9.74 -16.87 -0.05
N ARG A 572 10.23 -17.47 1.05
CA ARG A 572 9.43 -18.34 1.93
C ARG A 572 9.71 -18.15 3.42
N GLY A 573 8.65 -18.31 4.21
CA GLY A 573 8.67 -18.41 5.67
C GLY A 573 9.06 -17.14 6.41
N MET A 574 9.42 -17.32 7.68
CA MET A 574 9.59 -16.27 8.70
C MET A 574 10.44 -15.07 8.25
N MET A 575 11.57 -15.33 7.61
CA MET A 575 12.51 -14.30 7.14
C MET A 575 12.59 -14.25 5.60
N GLN A 576 11.57 -14.76 4.89
CA GLN A 576 11.44 -14.72 3.42
C GLN A 576 12.74 -15.03 2.66
N LEU A 577 13.31 -16.20 2.93
CA LEU A 577 14.47 -16.66 2.16
C LEU A 577 14.03 -17.24 0.81
N ILE A 578 14.71 -16.85 -0.27
CA ILE A 578 14.60 -17.53 -1.56
C ILE A 578 15.43 -18.84 -1.54
N PRO A 579 14.97 -19.92 -2.20
CA PRO A 579 15.66 -21.21 -2.19
C PRO A 579 17.16 -21.20 -2.53
N PRO A 580 17.67 -20.43 -3.53
CA PRO A 580 19.12 -20.40 -3.81
C PRO A 580 19.93 -19.86 -2.63
N THR A 581 19.51 -18.73 -2.05
CA THR A 581 20.16 -18.13 -0.86
C THR A 581 20.10 -19.07 0.33
N ALA A 582 18.93 -19.65 0.62
CA ALA A 582 18.78 -20.58 1.73
C ALA A 582 19.66 -21.83 1.60
N LYS A 583 19.77 -22.40 0.39
CA LYS A 583 20.66 -23.53 0.10
C LYS A 583 22.14 -23.16 0.27
N GLY A 584 22.54 -21.96 -0.15
CA GLY A 584 23.89 -21.44 0.05
C GLY A 584 24.24 -21.25 1.54
N VAL A 585 23.32 -20.66 2.30
CA VAL A 585 23.47 -20.44 3.76
C VAL A 585 23.50 -21.78 4.51
N ALA A 586 22.56 -22.70 4.22
CA ALA A 586 22.53 -24.03 4.83
C ALA A 586 23.84 -24.80 4.57
N ARG A 587 24.42 -24.70 3.36
CA ARG A 587 25.73 -25.27 3.05
C ARG A 587 26.86 -24.68 3.90
N ARG A 588 26.88 -23.35 4.11
CA ARG A 588 27.89 -22.68 4.97
C ARG A 588 27.72 -23.01 6.46
N MET A 589 26.50 -23.34 6.88
CA MET A 589 26.17 -23.80 8.23
C MET A 589 26.25 -25.34 8.42
N SER A 590 26.63 -26.10 7.38
CA SER A 590 26.64 -27.56 7.37
C SER A 590 25.29 -28.21 7.72
N LEU A 591 24.18 -27.56 7.36
CA LEU A 591 22.81 -28.03 7.59
C LEU A 591 22.24 -28.76 6.35
N THR A 592 21.37 -29.73 6.58
CA THR A 592 20.56 -30.34 5.51
C THR A 592 19.57 -29.31 4.97
N TYR A 593 19.36 -29.30 3.65
CA TYR A 593 18.45 -28.35 2.98
C TYR A 593 17.37 -29.08 2.18
N SER A 594 16.13 -28.65 2.36
CA SER A 594 15.07 -28.89 1.39
C SER A 594 14.10 -27.71 1.33
N ASP A 595 13.47 -27.54 0.18
CA ASP A 595 12.57 -26.42 -0.15
C ASP A 595 11.36 -26.29 0.78
N SER A 596 10.92 -27.39 1.40
CA SER A 596 9.80 -27.44 2.35
C SER A 596 10.20 -27.06 3.77
N MET A 597 11.45 -27.27 4.17
CA MET A 597 11.96 -26.87 5.50
C MET A 597 11.95 -25.34 5.69
N LEU A 598 11.84 -24.56 4.62
CA LEU A 598 11.66 -23.11 4.72
C LEU A 598 10.31 -22.67 5.31
N TYR A 599 9.33 -23.58 5.43
CA TYR A 599 8.09 -23.33 6.17
C TYR A 599 8.18 -23.76 7.65
N ASP A 600 9.27 -24.39 8.08
CA ASP A 600 9.55 -24.56 9.51
C ASP A 600 10.06 -23.22 10.09
N PRO A 601 9.42 -22.66 11.13
CA PRO A 601 9.74 -21.33 11.60
C PRO A 601 11.14 -21.19 12.17
N ASP A 602 11.62 -22.20 12.92
CA ASP A 602 12.90 -22.11 13.63
C ASP A 602 14.07 -22.38 12.69
N TYR A 603 13.95 -23.34 11.77
CA TYR A 603 14.92 -23.55 10.70
C TYR A 603 15.03 -22.33 9.78
N ASN A 604 13.90 -21.74 9.38
CA ASN A 604 13.90 -20.53 8.55
C ASN A 604 14.57 -19.34 9.26
N MET A 605 14.23 -19.10 10.52
CA MET A 605 14.89 -18.06 11.33
C MET A 605 16.37 -18.36 11.59
N GLN A 606 16.76 -19.64 11.75
CA GLN A 606 18.16 -20.04 11.94
C GLN A 606 19.02 -19.67 10.72
N LEU A 607 18.56 -19.99 9.51
CA LEU A 607 19.23 -19.58 8.27
C LEU A 607 19.20 -18.06 8.09
N GLY A 608 18.03 -17.42 8.30
CA GLY A 608 17.85 -15.99 8.07
C GLY A 608 18.67 -15.11 9.02
N ALA A 609 18.75 -15.47 10.30
CA ALA A 609 19.55 -14.76 11.30
C ALA A 609 21.05 -14.87 11.03
N TYR A 610 21.53 -16.04 10.57
CA TYR A 610 22.91 -16.21 10.14
C TYR A 610 23.20 -15.37 8.89
N HIS A 611 22.35 -15.43 7.86
CA HIS A 611 22.52 -14.65 6.64
C HIS A 611 22.53 -13.14 6.89
N LEU A 612 21.65 -12.66 7.77
CA LEU A 612 21.64 -11.27 8.21
C LEU A 612 22.96 -10.88 8.91
N GLY A 613 23.58 -11.80 9.64
CA GLY A 613 24.94 -11.66 10.18
C GLY A 613 26.00 -11.49 9.09
N GLU A 614 25.95 -12.31 8.04
CA GLU A 614 26.85 -12.17 6.87
C GLU A 614 26.73 -10.80 6.20
N LEU A 615 25.52 -10.27 6.07
CA LEU A 615 25.27 -8.94 5.50
C LEU A 615 25.79 -7.82 6.41
N VAL A 616 25.56 -7.92 7.72
CA VAL A 616 26.07 -6.96 8.71
C VAL A 616 27.61 -6.93 8.66
N ASP A 617 28.27 -8.09 8.64
CA ASP A 617 29.73 -8.17 8.51
C ASP A 617 30.21 -7.59 7.17
N ARG A 618 29.56 -7.95 6.04
CA ARG A 618 29.87 -7.45 4.69
C ARG A 618 29.80 -5.93 4.58
N PHE A 619 28.93 -5.27 5.34
CA PHE A 619 28.80 -3.81 5.37
C PHE A 619 29.48 -3.16 6.58
N GLY A 620 30.41 -3.86 7.24
CA GLY A 620 31.23 -3.32 8.32
C GLY A 620 30.45 -2.95 9.57
N GLY A 621 29.37 -3.68 9.86
CA GLY A 621 28.49 -3.45 11.00
C GLY A 621 27.27 -2.57 10.72
N SER A 622 27.08 -2.08 9.49
CA SER A 622 25.99 -1.14 9.17
C SER A 622 24.63 -1.81 8.96
N TYR A 623 23.68 -1.45 9.82
CA TYR A 623 22.35 -2.05 9.85
C TYR A 623 21.45 -1.52 8.74
N VAL A 624 21.51 -0.22 8.43
CA VAL A 624 20.77 0.36 7.30
C VAL A 624 21.21 -0.25 5.96
N MET A 625 22.51 -0.49 5.79
CA MET A 625 23.05 -1.19 4.61
C MET A 625 22.70 -2.68 4.60
N ALA A 626 22.73 -3.36 5.75
CA ALA A 626 22.33 -4.77 5.84
C ALA A 626 20.84 -4.96 5.49
N ALA A 627 19.95 -4.10 6.01
CA ALA A 627 18.53 -4.10 5.64
C ALA A 627 18.32 -3.84 4.14
N ALA A 628 19.05 -2.87 3.57
CA ALA A 628 19.03 -2.63 2.12
C ALA A 628 19.53 -3.84 1.31
N GLY A 629 20.60 -4.49 1.76
CA GLY A 629 21.17 -5.68 1.13
C GLY A 629 20.28 -6.92 1.22
N TYR A 630 19.51 -7.04 2.31
CA TYR A 630 18.55 -8.12 2.52
C TYR A 630 17.37 -8.01 1.52
N ASN A 631 16.78 -6.81 1.40
CA ASN A 631 15.62 -6.58 0.52
C ASN A 631 15.97 -6.41 -0.98
N ALA A 632 17.05 -5.70 -1.31
CA ALA A 632 17.40 -5.35 -2.69
C ALA A 632 18.56 -6.16 -3.29
N GLY A 633 19.15 -7.06 -2.49
CA GLY A 633 20.35 -7.84 -2.82
C GLY A 633 21.66 -7.13 -2.43
N PRO A 634 22.70 -7.88 -2.02
CA PRO A 634 23.89 -7.35 -1.35
C PRO A 634 24.82 -6.51 -2.24
N ASN A 635 24.58 -6.50 -3.56
CA ASN A 635 25.33 -5.70 -4.52
C ASN A 635 24.76 -4.27 -4.70
N ARG A 636 23.58 -3.96 -4.16
CA ARG A 636 22.96 -2.62 -4.28
C ARG A 636 23.52 -1.57 -3.31
N PRO A 637 23.69 -1.84 -1.99
CA PRO A 637 24.18 -0.80 -1.06
C PRO A 637 25.53 -0.18 -1.48
N PRO A 638 26.53 -0.93 -1.99
CA PRO A 638 27.77 -0.35 -2.51
C PRO A 638 27.57 0.61 -3.69
N GLN A 639 26.60 0.34 -4.58
CA GLN A 639 26.26 1.25 -5.69
C GLN A 639 25.62 2.54 -5.15
N TRP A 640 24.74 2.42 -4.15
CA TRP A 640 24.05 3.57 -3.56
C TRP A 640 24.98 4.45 -2.73
N ILE A 641 26.06 3.94 -2.16
CA ILE A 641 27.11 4.78 -1.54
C ILE A 641 27.66 5.80 -2.55
N ILE A 642 27.90 5.39 -3.80
CA ILE A 642 28.48 6.23 -4.86
C ILE A 642 27.52 7.37 -5.25
N ASP A 643 26.23 7.07 -5.36
CA ASP A 643 25.20 8.02 -5.81
C ASP A 643 24.62 8.88 -4.67
N CYS A 644 24.58 8.36 -3.44
CA CYS A 644 23.82 8.94 -2.33
C CYS A 644 24.66 9.33 -1.10
N GLY A 645 25.90 8.85 -0.98
CA GLY A 645 26.79 9.03 0.16
C GLY A 645 26.82 7.82 1.11
N ASP A 646 27.94 7.59 1.80
CA ASP A 646 28.09 6.49 2.76
C ASP A 646 27.42 6.83 4.11
N PRO A 647 26.41 6.07 4.59
CA PRO A 647 25.74 6.37 5.84
C PRO A 647 26.63 6.24 7.08
N ARG A 648 27.80 5.57 6.97
CA ARG A 648 28.78 5.36 8.05
C ARG A 648 29.76 6.52 8.21
N GLY A 649 29.76 7.49 7.30
CA GLY A 649 30.69 8.63 7.36
C GLY A 649 30.38 9.56 8.53
N GLU A 650 31.43 10.04 9.21
CA GLU A 650 31.29 10.93 10.38
C GLU A 650 30.41 12.16 10.08
N THR A 651 30.67 12.81 8.94
CA THR A 651 29.96 13.99 8.44
C THR A 651 28.74 13.66 7.56
N ALA A 652 28.43 12.38 7.33
CA ALA A 652 27.31 11.97 6.49
C ALA A 652 25.95 12.21 7.17
N ASP A 653 24.94 12.49 6.36
CA ASP A 653 23.53 12.34 6.76
C ASP A 653 23.05 10.95 6.28
N PRO A 654 22.92 9.94 7.17
CA PRO A 654 22.50 8.60 6.76
C PRO A 654 21.04 8.56 6.29
N ILE A 655 20.23 9.56 6.61
CA ILE A 655 18.86 9.69 6.09
C ILE A 655 18.91 10.07 4.60
N ALA A 656 19.94 10.79 4.16
CA ALA A 656 20.13 11.07 2.74
C ALA A 656 20.46 9.81 1.93
N PHE A 657 21.16 8.82 2.49
CA PHE A 657 21.35 7.49 1.87
C PHE A 657 20.00 6.77 1.69
N ILE A 658 19.16 6.78 2.74
CA ILE A 658 17.80 6.19 2.68
C ILE A 658 16.97 6.89 1.60
N GLU A 659 16.80 8.21 1.67
CA GLU A 659 15.84 8.93 0.81
C GLU A 659 16.27 8.99 -0.66
N CYS A 660 17.57 8.96 -0.93
CA CYS A 660 18.12 8.91 -2.27
C CYS A 660 18.01 7.52 -2.93
N ALA A 661 17.89 6.43 -2.16
CA ALA A 661 17.85 5.09 -2.72
C ALA A 661 16.70 4.95 -3.76
N PRO A 662 16.96 4.34 -4.93
CA PRO A 662 16.08 4.45 -6.09
C PRO A 662 14.76 3.69 -5.91
N PHE A 663 14.73 2.63 -5.10
CA PHE A 663 13.57 1.78 -4.91
C PHE A 663 12.73 2.24 -3.71
N THR A 664 11.54 2.78 -3.97
CA THR A 664 10.60 3.27 -2.93
C THR A 664 10.32 2.19 -1.88
N GLU A 665 10.21 0.93 -2.31
CA GLU A 665 10.08 -0.21 -1.42
C GLU A 665 11.26 -0.36 -0.47
N THR A 666 12.51 -0.42 -0.97
CA THR A 666 13.69 -0.56 -0.10
C THR A 666 13.90 0.65 0.80
N ARG A 667 13.52 1.87 0.37
CA ARG A 667 13.48 3.05 1.25
C ARG A 667 12.59 2.82 2.45
N ASN A 668 11.35 2.41 2.18
CA ASN A 668 10.37 2.08 3.20
C ASN A 668 10.87 0.92 4.07
N TYR A 669 11.42 -0.14 3.48
CA TYR A 669 11.98 -1.29 4.18
C TYR A 669 13.08 -0.87 5.17
N MET A 670 14.07 -0.07 4.74
CA MET A 670 15.11 0.47 5.63
C MET A 670 14.50 1.22 6.81
N MET A 671 13.58 2.16 6.55
CA MET A 671 12.90 2.92 7.62
C MET A 671 12.12 2.00 8.57
N ARG A 672 11.38 1.02 8.05
CA ARG A 672 10.59 0.06 8.85
C ARG A 672 11.46 -0.86 9.69
N VAL A 673 12.57 -1.39 9.16
CA VAL A 673 13.45 -2.26 9.95
C VAL A 673 14.14 -1.45 11.04
N MET A 674 14.61 -0.24 10.76
CA MET A 674 15.26 0.59 11.78
C MET A 674 14.28 1.06 12.87
N GLU A 675 13.04 1.48 12.52
CA GLU A 675 12.03 1.84 13.53
C GLU A 675 11.60 0.62 14.37
N ASN A 676 11.46 -0.56 13.73
CA ASN A 676 11.13 -1.81 14.41
C ASN A 676 12.26 -2.27 15.34
N ASN A 677 13.54 -2.04 15.00
CA ASN A 677 14.67 -2.44 15.84
C ASN A 677 14.61 -1.75 17.21
N ALA A 678 14.40 -0.44 17.23
CA ALA A 678 14.25 0.31 18.48
C ALA A 678 13.05 -0.17 19.32
N VAL A 679 11.91 -0.46 18.66
CA VAL A 679 10.73 -1.02 19.36
C VAL A 679 11.02 -2.42 19.91
N TYR A 680 11.72 -3.28 19.16
CA TYR A 680 12.07 -4.62 19.66
C TYR A 680 13.10 -4.59 20.78
N ARG A 681 14.08 -3.69 20.78
CA ARG A 681 14.97 -3.49 21.95
C ARG A 681 14.16 -3.18 23.19
N ALA A 682 13.19 -2.26 23.09
CA ALA A 682 12.30 -1.93 24.19
C ALA A 682 11.42 -3.12 24.60
N ARG A 683 10.81 -3.85 23.65
CA ARG A 683 9.99 -5.05 23.94
C ARG A 683 10.77 -6.16 24.65
N LEU A 684 12.03 -6.38 24.27
CA LEU A 684 12.91 -7.37 24.90
C LEU A 684 13.36 -6.92 26.31
N ASN A 685 13.49 -5.61 26.55
CA ASN A 685 13.88 -5.03 27.83
C ASN A 685 12.68 -4.49 28.63
N GLY A 686 11.63 -5.30 28.78
CA GLY A 686 10.48 -5.02 29.66
C GLY A 686 9.57 -3.86 29.25
N GLY A 687 9.76 -3.29 28.05
CA GLY A 687 9.00 -2.16 27.50
C GLY A 687 9.79 -0.86 27.35
N THR A 688 11.05 -0.79 27.78
CA THR A 688 11.87 0.45 27.69
C THR A 688 13.28 0.17 27.19
N ALA A 689 13.82 0.99 26.29
CA ALA A 689 15.22 0.93 25.86
C ALA A 689 15.78 2.32 25.53
N PRO A 690 17.12 2.52 25.49
CA PRO A 690 17.72 3.74 24.96
C PRO A 690 17.20 4.07 23.55
N LEU A 691 16.93 5.34 23.29
CA LEU A 691 16.51 5.85 21.99
C LEU A 691 17.73 6.46 21.30
N THR A 692 18.29 5.75 20.31
CA THR A 692 19.53 6.13 19.60
C THR A 692 19.45 6.02 18.07
N PRO A 693 18.32 6.40 17.42
CA PRO A 693 18.10 6.11 16.00
C PRO A 693 19.16 6.72 15.07
N MET A 694 19.69 7.91 15.34
CA MET A 694 20.79 8.47 14.53
C MET A 694 22.08 7.65 14.67
N ALA A 695 22.41 7.18 15.87
CA ALA A 695 23.59 6.33 16.09
C ALA A 695 23.43 4.96 15.40
N ASP A 696 22.23 4.40 15.42
CA ASP A 696 21.90 3.14 14.73
C ASP A 696 21.98 3.27 13.20
N LEU A 697 21.61 4.43 12.65
CA LEU A 697 21.74 4.74 11.23
C LEU A 697 23.19 4.97 10.80
N LYS A 698 24.01 5.61 11.64
CA LYS A 698 25.45 5.81 11.41
C LYS A 698 26.32 4.58 11.73
N ARG A 699 25.73 3.53 12.30
CA ARG A 699 26.45 2.35 12.78
C ARG A 699 27.34 1.73 11.70
N GLY A 700 28.54 1.33 12.11
CA GLY A 700 29.49 0.57 11.31
C GLY A 700 30.79 1.34 11.05
N MET A 701 31.74 0.68 10.40
CA MET A 701 33.00 1.26 9.95
C MET A 701 33.06 1.30 8.43
N ILE A 702 33.70 2.33 7.86
CA ILE A 702 33.99 2.36 6.43
C ILE A 702 35.07 1.32 6.13
N ILE A 703 34.66 0.20 5.56
CA ILE A 703 35.56 -0.82 5.00
C ILE A 703 35.69 -0.57 3.50
N ALA A 704 36.92 -0.65 2.99
CA ALA A 704 37.19 -0.59 1.56
C ALA A 704 36.41 -1.68 0.83
N TYR A 705 35.50 -1.28 -0.06
CA TYR A 705 34.71 -2.23 -0.84
C TYR A 705 35.57 -2.83 -1.96
N THR A 706 36.15 -4.00 -1.70
CA THR A 706 36.65 -4.88 -2.76
C THR A 706 35.43 -5.57 -3.39
N PRO A 707 35.12 -5.35 -4.69
CA PRO A 707 34.13 -6.16 -5.36
C PRO A 707 34.60 -7.63 -5.34
N GLN A 708 33.76 -8.54 -4.83
CA GLN A 708 34.02 -9.99 -4.87
C GLN A 708 33.96 -10.47 -6.33
N THR A 709 35.06 -10.30 -7.09
CA THR A 709 35.26 -10.89 -8.41
C THR A 709 35.62 -12.36 -8.24
N GLY A 710 34.65 -13.17 -7.82
CA GLY A 710 34.84 -14.58 -7.48
C GLY A 710 33.53 -15.33 -7.27
N ASP A 711 32.50 -14.65 -6.75
CA ASP A 711 31.15 -15.21 -6.63
C ASP A 711 30.44 -15.19 -7.99
N SER A 712 30.85 -16.08 -8.89
CA SER A 712 29.90 -16.75 -9.78
C SER A 712 29.04 -17.71 -8.95
N GLU A 713 28.31 -17.19 -7.95
CA GLU A 713 27.12 -17.87 -7.47
C GLU A 713 26.21 -18.06 -8.68
N ASP A 714 25.71 -19.28 -8.86
CA ASP A 714 24.70 -19.64 -9.85
C ASP A 714 23.39 -18.94 -9.49
N THR A 715 23.35 -17.64 -9.79
CA THR A 715 22.22 -16.74 -9.61
C THR A 715 21.24 -16.98 -10.75
N GLY A 716 20.76 -18.23 -10.87
CA GLY A 716 19.76 -18.68 -11.84
C GLY A 716 18.57 -17.73 -11.87
N SER A 717 18.62 -16.80 -12.82
CA SER A 717 17.70 -15.66 -13.00
C SER A 717 17.07 -15.14 -11.71
N LEU A 718 17.87 -14.49 -10.85
CA LEU A 718 17.31 -13.67 -9.77
C LEU A 718 16.29 -12.66 -10.34
N PRO A 719 15.10 -12.49 -9.72
CA PRO A 719 14.20 -11.42 -10.12
C PRO A 719 14.90 -10.08 -9.94
N THR A 720 14.95 -9.28 -11.01
CA THR A 720 15.75 -8.04 -11.08
C THR A 720 15.11 -6.85 -10.36
N GLY A 721 13.96 -7.07 -9.71
CA GLY A 721 13.22 -6.12 -8.89
C GLY A 721 13.06 -6.59 -7.44
N PRO A 722 12.78 -5.67 -6.50
CA PRO A 722 12.62 -5.95 -5.08
C PRO A 722 11.33 -6.73 -4.75
N VAL A 723 11.29 -7.38 -3.59
CA VAL A 723 10.16 -8.24 -3.15
C VAL A 723 9.11 -7.42 -2.42
N ASN A 724 8.27 -6.75 -3.20
CA ASN A 724 7.22 -5.85 -2.73
C ASN A 724 6.30 -6.51 -1.70
N TYR A 725 6.10 -5.82 -0.57
CA TYR A 725 5.14 -6.20 0.48
C TYR A 725 3.69 -6.36 -0.07
N ASN A 726 3.37 -5.71 -1.19
CA ASN A 726 2.09 -5.92 -1.89
C ASN A 726 2.10 -7.12 -2.86
N ASP A 727 3.25 -7.65 -3.25
CA ASP A 727 3.39 -8.84 -4.13
C ASP A 727 3.26 -10.16 -3.33
N LEU A 728 3.06 -10.07 -2.00
CA LEU A 728 2.58 -11.17 -1.16
C LEU A 728 1.10 -11.56 -1.46
N LYS A 729 0.41 -10.85 -2.37
CA LYS A 729 -1.04 -10.95 -2.57
C LYS A 729 -1.52 -11.93 -3.65
N ALA A 730 -0.62 -12.72 -4.24
CA ALA A 730 -1.00 -13.66 -5.30
C ALA A 730 -0.22 -14.98 -5.26
N THR A 731 -0.61 -15.91 -4.38
CA THR A 731 -0.54 -17.38 -4.62
C THR A 731 -1.38 -18.17 -3.61
N SER A 732 -2.69 -18.27 -3.86
CA SER A 732 -3.53 -19.33 -3.28
C SER A 732 -4.21 -20.08 -4.42
N GLY A 733 -3.56 -21.15 -4.88
CA GLY A 733 -3.93 -21.86 -6.10
C GLY A 733 -3.32 -23.26 -6.16
N ASN A 734 -3.81 -24.14 -5.30
CA ASN A 734 -4.09 -25.57 -5.53
C ASN A 734 -4.86 -26.11 -4.32
#